data_AF-A0A2N2SMV3-F1
#
_entry.id   AF-A0A2N2SMV3-F1
#
_cell.length_a   1.000
_cell.length_b   1.000
_cell.length_c   1.000
_cell.angle_alpha   90.00
_cell.angle_beta   90.00
_cell.angle_gamma   90.00
#
_symmetry.space_group_name_H-M   'P 1'
#
loop_
_entity.id
_entity.type
_entity.pdbx_description
1 polymer ?
#
loop_
_entity_poly.entity_id
_entity_poly.type
_entity_poly.pdbx_seq_one_letter_code
_entity_poly.pdbx_strand_id
1 'polypeptide(L)'
;ELLDDACALGMNLYVPLEAQAGRLNLKLYHLGSPVALSQSLPMLEHMGVRVVDERPSEIVRQDGSRIWIHDFGLSFADAEGLNIHTVRPLFQDAFLRVWRGEVENDDFNRLTLLASMGWREVSMLRAYAKHMRQAAFTFSQAYMEQTLAAYPVLACKLFTLFRLRFDPAETGGREQRCKDLSAEIEQGLNQVANLDEDRILRQFLAMIQATLRTNYFQRDSEGKPKPYISFKLAPGLIPKLPQPLPMFEIFVYSPRVEGVHLRGGKVARGGLRWSDRMEDFRTEVLGLVKAQIVKNAVIVPVGSKGGFVVKNPPAQGGREAMLAEGIACYRTFLRGLLDITDNLVQGKVVPPLDVVRHDEDDPYLVVAADKGTATFSDYANEVAAEYGFWLGDAFASGGSVGYDHKKMGITARGAWESVKRHFRELGLDTQTQPFTVAGVGDMSGDVFGNGMLLSRHIRLVAAFDHRHIFIDPDPEAESTWQERARLFALPRSSWEDYDKALISEGGGVWPRSAKSIALSPQARAVLGIEAESLPPAELMRCILKAPVDLLYNGGIGTYIKATSETDASVGDRANDALRVNGADLACRVFGEGGNLGATQLGRIEFALKGGKVYTDAIDNSGGVDCSDHEVNIKILLNSVVAEGELTLKQRNQLLADMTEEVATLVLRDNYAQTQVLSVTRERGSALLDEQAEFIRRLSFAGRLNRKIEFLPLDDEIAERKAARKGLVAPELAILLAYSKIELYDAVLASDLPEDPYLCTALSRYFPVPLRERFSTQILQHPLRREIISTHVINSMINRVGPTFVGRLQGEVGATAPDVVRAYMATREVFGLVPIWREIEALDNRVDHAVQTGLIMDTDRLVHRGTMWFLRHRTWLADLQAALNHFSPGVAALAASLHELVTPAYRAVLDDVVSRYQERGVPQALAQRIAGLDELYSALDLVEVTVETGRPEATAAMVYFALGGDLDLHWVGRQIGNLPAETRWQTLARSALRVDLSTQARALAADALRLSPEIDDPAELCAVWAARNQFHIDRYRHLLTDVQGSPSIDMPMLSVLLRELRSMG
;
A
#
# COMPACT_ATOMS: atom_id res chain seq x y z
N GLU A 1 -60.74 -11.71 7.31
CA GLU A 1 -60.49 -10.33 7.76
C GLU A 1 -59.02 -9.93 7.70
N LEU A 2 -58.05 -10.80 8.05
CA LEU A 2 -56.60 -10.48 8.02
C LEU A 2 -55.87 -10.72 6.66
N LEU A 3 -56.59 -11.16 5.62
CA LEU A 3 -56.02 -11.47 4.30
C LEU A 3 -56.62 -10.54 3.23
N ASP A 4 -55.76 -9.72 2.62
CA ASP A 4 -56.05 -8.80 1.51
C ASP A 4 -54.96 -8.92 0.43
N ASP A 5 -55.06 -8.13 -0.64
CA ASP A 5 -54.11 -8.16 -1.76
C ASP A 5 -52.67 -7.74 -1.34
N ALA A 6 -52.51 -7.06 -0.20
CA ALA A 6 -51.21 -6.67 0.35
C ALA A 6 -50.63 -7.72 1.32
N CYS A 7 -51.47 -8.58 1.91
CA CYS A 7 -51.11 -9.65 2.84
C CYS A 7 -51.79 -10.97 2.44
N ALA A 8 -51.28 -11.59 1.39
CA ALA A 8 -51.85 -12.82 0.81
C ALA A 8 -51.62 -14.10 1.66
N LEU A 9 -50.81 -14.07 2.73
CA LEU A 9 -50.47 -15.24 3.55
C LEU A 9 -50.75 -15.00 5.04
N GLY A 10 -51.52 -15.90 5.65
CA GLY A 10 -51.77 -15.97 7.09
C GLY A 10 -51.38 -17.34 7.63
N MET A 11 -51.15 -17.44 8.95
CA MET A 11 -50.73 -18.71 9.55
C MET A 11 -51.12 -18.85 11.03
N ASN A 12 -51.28 -20.09 11.49
CA ASN A 12 -51.53 -20.41 12.90
C ASN A 12 -50.86 -21.74 13.27
N LEU A 13 -49.87 -21.70 14.16
CA LEU A 13 -49.23 -22.88 14.74
C LEU A 13 -49.91 -23.26 16.07
N TYR A 14 -50.42 -24.47 16.21
CA TYR A 14 -51.16 -24.90 17.41
C TYR A 14 -50.93 -26.38 17.74
N VAL A 15 -51.30 -26.76 18.97
CA VAL A 15 -51.36 -28.16 19.40
C VAL A 15 -52.82 -28.62 19.29
N PRO A 16 -53.16 -29.65 18.50
CA PRO A 16 -54.51 -30.19 18.48
C PRO A 16 -54.92 -30.76 19.85
N LEU A 17 -56.21 -30.63 20.22
CA LEU A 17 -56.73 -31.03 21.53
C LEU A 17 -56.54 -32.53 21.87
N GLU A 18 -56.51 -33.39 20.84
CA GLU A 18 -56.35 -34.85 20.98
C GLU A 18 -54.96 -35.34 20.50
N ALA A 19 -53.99 -34.44 20.33
CA ALA A 19 -52.68 -34.80 19.82
C ALA A 19 -51.84 -35.57 20.84
N GLN A 20 -51.13 -36.60 20.37
CA GLN A 20 -50.06 -37.23 21.13
C GLN A 20 -48.93 -36.22 21.40
N ALA A 21 -48.19 -36.41 22.50
CA ALA A 21 -46.97 -35.66 22.78
C ALA A 21 -46.03 -35.71 21.55
N GLY A 22 -45.42 -34.58 21.17
CA GLY A 22 -44.59 -34.50 19.96
C GLY A 22 -45.26 -33.92 18.71
N ARG A 23 -46.58 -33.68 18.72
CA ARG A 23 -47.33 -33.25 17.52
C ARG A 23 -47.77 -31.79 17.57
N LEU A 24 -47.53 -31.09 16.46
CA LEU A 24 -47.94 -29.71 16.20
C LEU A 24 -48.76 -29.69 14.90
N ASN A 25 -49.62 -28.70 14.73
CA ASN A 25 -50.27 -28.41 13.45
C ASN A 25 -49.98 -26.98 13.03
N LEU A 26 -49.77 -26.78 11.73
CA LEU A 26 -49.65 -25.46 11.13
C LEU A 26 -50.72 -25.30 10.06
N LYS A 27 -51.64 -24.36 10.28
CA LYS A 27 -52.55 -23.89 9.22
C LYS A 27 -51.91 -22.74 8.49
N LEU A 28 -51.72 -22.88 7.18
CA LEU A 28 -51.40 -21.77 6.27
C LEU A 28 -52.66 -21.37 5.51
N TYR A 29 -52.90 -20.08 5.39
CA TYR A 29 -54.01 -19.50 4.66
C TYR A 29 -53.44 -18.65 3.53
N HIS A 30 -53.74 -18.96 2.27
CA HIS A 30 -53.20 -18.24 1.11
C HIS A 30 -54.32 -17.71 0.21
N LEU A 31 -54.23 -16.44 -0.18
CA LEU A 31 -55.21 -15.79 -1.05
C LEU A 31 -54.94 -16.12 -2.53
N GLY A 32 -55.98 -16.47 -3.27
CA GLY A 32 -55.97 -16.68 -4.72
C GLY A 32 -55.64 -18.11 -5.15
N SER A 33 -54.46 -18.62 -4.82
CA SER A 33 -53.94 -19.91 -5.34
C SER A 33 -53.45 -20.85 -4.25
N PRO A 34 -53.42 -22.18 -4.48
CA PRO A 34 -52.84 -23.13 -3.54
C PRO A 34 -51.32 -22.95 -3.44
N VAL A 35 -50.76 -23.19 -2.25
CA VAL A 35 -49.32 -23.18 -2.01
C VAL A 35 -48.70 -24.48 -2.55
N ALA A 36 -47.65 -24.36 -3.37
CA ALA A 36 -46.91 -25.52 -3.84
C ALA A 36 -46.13 -26.18 -2.68
N LEU A 37 -46.32 -27.49 -2.49
CA LEU A 37 -45.60 -28.24 -1.45
C LEU A 37 -44.07 -28.17 -1.61
N SER A 38 -43.57 -28.11 -2.84
CA SER A 38 -42.15 -27.93 -3.14
C SER A 38 -41.58 -26.60 -2.63
N GLN A 39 -42.46 -25.62 -2.35
CA GLN A 39 -42.08 -24.33 -1.78
C GLN A 39 -42.13 -24.37 -0.24
N SER A 40 -43.18 -24.94 0.36
CA SER A 40 -43.40 -24.89 1.82
C SER A 40 -42.71 -26.00 2.61
N LEU A 41 -42.59 -27.22 2.06
CA LEU A 41 -42.01 -28.36 2.80
C LEU A 41 -40.54 -28.11 3.20
N PRO A 42 -39.64 -27.65 2.31
CA PRO A 42 -38.25 -27.40 2.71
C PRO A 42 -38.14 -26.35 3.82
N MET A 43 -39.01 -25.33 3.79
CA MET A 43 -39.05 -24.30 4.84
C MET A 43 -39.44 -24.88 6.20
N LEU A 44 -40.44 -25.77 6.24
CA LEU A 44 -40.86 -26.44 7.47
C LEU A 44 -39.76 -27.38 8.01
N GLU A 45 -39.11 -28.14 7.15
CA GLU A 45 -38.03 -29.04 7.53
C GLU A 45 -36.82 -28.28 8.10
N HIS A 46 -36.43 -27.17 7.49
CA HIS A 46 -35.37 -26.29 8.00
C HIS A 46 -35.73 -25.59 9.31
N MET A 47 -37.02 -25.36 9.59
CA MET A 47 -37.49 -24.89 10.90
C MET A 47 -37.44 -25.99 11.98
N GLY A 48 -37.08 -27.24 11.63
CA GLY A 48 -36.84 -28.34 12.56
C GLY A 48 -38.00 -29.30 12.77
N VAL A 49 -39.09 -29.14 12.01
CA VAL A 49 -40.25 -30.03 12.08
C VAL A 49 -40.24 -31.04 10.93
N ARG A 50 -40.71 -32.25 11.19
CA ARG A 50 -41.01 -33.23 10.14
C ARG A 50 -42.49 -33.17 9.80
N VAL A 51 -42.81 -32.93 8.53
CA VAL A 51 -44.19 -32.93 8.03
C VAL A 51 -44.70 -34.37 7.89
N VAL A 52 -45.87 -34.66 8.48
CA VAL A 52 -46.47 -36.00 8.57
C VAL A 52 -47.60 -36.16 7.56
N ASP A 53 -48.51 -35.18 7.49
CA ASP A 53 -49.61 -35.13 6.54
C ASP A 53 -49.94 -33.67 6.17
N GLU A 54 -50.67 -33.47 5.07
CA GLU A 54 -51.20 -32.19 4.63
C GLU A 54 -52.66 -32.36 4.21
N ARG A 55 -53.51 -31.40 4.62
CA ARG A 55 -54.94 -31.37 4.28
C ARG A 55 -55.27 -30.02 3.63
N PRO A 56 -55.29 -29.93 2.30
CA PRO A 56 -55.70 -28.72 1.60
C PRO A 56 -57.23 -28.58 1.60
N SER A 57 -57.73 -27.35 1.71
CA SER A 57 -59.15 -27.02 1.63
C SER A 57 -59.35 -25.65 0.96
N GLU A 58 -60.21 -25.59 -0.04
CA GLU A 58 -60.56 -24.33 -0.72
C GLU A 58 -61.80 -23.69 -0.07
N ILE A 59 -61.74 -22.37 0.14
CA ILE A 59 -62.88 -21.55 0.58
C ILE A 59 -63.12 -20.47 -0.45
N VAL A 60 -64.36 -20.36 -0.94
CA VAL A 60 -64.80 -19.29 -1.84
C VAL A 60 -65.55 -18.24 -1.01
N ARG A 61 -65.08 -16.99 -1.03
CA ARG A 61 -65.74 -15.85 -0.37
C ARG A 61 -66.97 -15.40 -1.17
N GLN A 62 -67.85 -14.64 -0.53
CA GLN A 62 -69.06 -14.09 -1.18
C GLN A 62 -68.73 -13.12 -2.34
N ASP A 63 -67.55 -12.49 -2.32
CA ASP A 63 -67.04 -11.63 -3.39
C ASP A 63 -66.39 -12.39 -4.56
N GLY A 64 -66.37 -13.74 -4.50
CA GLY A 64 -65.76 -14.61 -5.52
C GLY A 64 -64.26 -14.85 -5.35
N SER A 65 -63.59 -14.20 -4.40
CA SER A 65 -62.19 -14.46 -4.09
C SER A 65 -62.01 -15.82 -3.41
N ARG A 66 -60.87 -16.48 -3.68
CA ARG A 66 -60.57 -17.83 -3.19
C ARG A 66 -59.50 -17.77 -2.11
N ILE A 67 -59.69 -18.52 -1.03
CA ILE A 67 -58.66 -18.75 -0.01
C ILE A 67 -58.37 -20.25 0.04
N TRP A 68 -57.10 -20.60 -0.01
CA TRP A 68 -56.63 -21.96 0.23
C TRP A 68 -56.13 -22.10 1.66
N ILE A 69 -56.62 -23.11 2.36
CA ILE A 69 -56.14 -23.51 3.68
C ILE A 69 -55.34 -24.79 3.52
N HIS A 70 -54.09 -24.77 3.98
CA HIS A 70 -53.25 -25.96 4.07
C HIS A 70 -53.01 -26.25 5.55
N ASP A 71 -53.56 -27.36 6.06
CA ASP A 71 -53.34 -27.81 7.44
C ASP A 71 -52.28 -28.91 7.44
N PHE A 72 -51.07 -28.57 7.90
CA PHE A 72 -49.94 -29.47 7.99
C PHE A 72 -49.88 -30.11 9.38
N GLY A 73 -49.90 -31.45 9.44
CA GLY A 73 -49.53 -32.18 10.64
C GLY A 73 -48.01 -32.27 10.75
N LEU A 74 -47.48 -31.79 11.86
CA LEU A 74 -46.05 -31.66 12.11
C LEU A 74 -45.63 -32.54 13.30
N SER A 75 -44.43 -33.08 13.23
CA SER A 75 -43.80 -33.81 14.32
C SER A 75 -42.46 -33.16 14.69
N PHE A 76 -42.23 -33.01 15.99
CA PHE A 76 -41.00 -32.43 16.54
C PHE A 76 -40.52 -33.32 17.70
N ALA A 77 -39.26 -33.75 17.64
CA ALA A 77 -38.72 -34.77 18.55
C ALA A 77 -38.75 -34.32 20.02
N ASP A 78 -38.53 -33.03 20.29
CA ASP A 78 -38.45 -32.46 21.65
C ASP A 78 -39.73 -31.69 22.06
N ALA A 79 -40.90 -32.00 21.49
CA ALA A 79 -42.09 -31.18 21.73
C ALA A 79 -42.66 -31.27 23.15
N GLU A 80 -42.25 -32.25 23.97
CA GLU A 80 -42.70 -32.40 25.36
C GLU A 80 -42.25 -31.23 26.27
N GLY A 81 -41.14 -30.57 25.94
CA GLY A 81 -40.62 -29.40 26.66
C GLY A 81 -41.00 -28.05 26.05
N LEU A 82 -41.77 -28.02 24.95
CA LEU A 82 -41.99 -26.83 24.14
C LEU A 82 -43.15 -25.98 24.65
N ASN A 83 -42.88 -24.75 25.07
CA ASN A 83 -43.93 -23.78 25.38
C ASN A 83 -44.50 -23.16 24.09
N ILE A 84 -45.61 -23.72 23.60
CA ILE A 84 -46.26 -23.28 22.37
C ILE A 84 -46.65 -21.79 22.38
N HIS A 85 -46.99 -21.22 23.53
CA HIS A 85 -47.39 -19.81 23.62
C HIS A 85 -46.21 -18.87 23.35
N THR A 86 -45.01 -19.26 23.78
CA THR A 86 -43.78 -18.50 23.51
C THR A 86 -43.30 -18.68 22.08
N VAL A 87 -43.33 -19.91 21.57
CA VAL A 87 -42.72 -20.26 20.29
C VAL A 87 -43.62 -19.96 19.09
N ARG A 88 -44.95 -20.05 19.22
CA ARG A 88 -45.91 -19.75 18.13
C ARG A 88 -45.63 -18.42 17.42
N PRO A 89 -45.56 -17.26 18.11
CA PRO A 89 -45.32 -15.99 17.42
C PRO A 89 -43.94 -15.94 16.74
N LEU A 90 -42.90 -16.53 17.36
CA LEU A 90 -41.54 -16.55 16.81
C LEU A 90 -41.46 -17.41 15.54
N PHE A 91 -42.05 -18.61 15.58
CA PHE A 91 -42.10 -19.53 14.45
C PHE A 91 -42.85 -18.91 13.27
N GLN A 92 -44.02 -18.32 13.54
CA GLN A 92 -44.84 -17.71 12.49
C GLN A 92 -44.15 -16.52 11.83
N ASP A 93 -43.52 -15.63 12.61
CA ASP A 93 -42.77 -14.51 12.05
C ASP A 93 -41.56 -15.01 11.24
N ALA A 94 -40.76 -15.93 11.78
CA ALA A 94 -39.63 -16.51 11.08
C ALA A 94 -40.04 -17.18 9.75
N PHE A 95 -41.08 -18.01 9.76
CA PHE A 95 -41.59 -18.67 8.56
C PHE A 95 -42.07 -17.65 7.52
N LEU A 96 -42.78 -16.59 7.93
CA LEU A 96 -43.23 -15.53 7.03
C LEU A 96 -42.06 -14.79 6.37
N ARG A 97 -40.98 -14.53 7.12
CA ARG A 97 -39.79 -13.86 6.60
C ARG A 97 -39.01 -14.75 5.63
N VAL A 98 -38.87 -16.03 5.93
CA VAL A 98 -38.29 -17.03 5.01
C VAL A 98 -39.13 -17.12 3.73
N TRP A 99 -40.46 -17.16 3.86
CA TRP A 99 -41.39 -17.17 2.71
C TRP A 99 -41.20 -15.98 1.78
N ARG A 100 -40.94 -14.79 2.34
CA ARG A 100 -40.69 -13.55 1.58
C ARG A 100 -39.25 -13.40 1.08
N GLY A 101 -38.36 -14.33 1.40
CA GLY A 101 -36.92 -14.25 1.07
C GLY A 101 -36.16 -13.20 1.88
N GLU A 102 -36.72 -12.74 2.99
CA GLU A 102 -36.09 -11.76 3.90
C GLU A 102 -35.13 -12.42 4.90
N VAL A 103 -35.17 -13.75 5.00
CA VAL A 103 -34.28 -14.60 5.82
C VAL A 103 -33.94 -15.86 5.02
N GLU A 104 -32.73 -16.41 5.21
CA GLU A 104 -32.31 -17.65 4.54
C GLU A 104 -33.10 -18.88 5.01
N ASN A 105 -33.32 -19.81 4.08
CA ASN A 105 -33.96 -21.09 4.35
C ASN A 105 -32.90 -22.18 4.60
N ASP A 106 -32.39 -22.26 5.82
CA ASP A 106 -31.36 -23.22 6.25
C ASP A 106 -31.60 -23.73 7.68
N ASP A 107 -30.81 -24.72 8.12
CA ASP A 107 -31.04 -25.42 9.40
C ASP A 107 -30.75 -24.57 10.65
N PHE A 108 -30.23 -23.34 10.52
CA PHE A 108 -30.19 -22.40 11.66
C PHE A 108 -31.60 -22.10 12.17
N ASN A 109 -32.62 -22.16 11.31
CA ASN A 109 -34.01 -21.88 11.64
C ASN A 109 -34.59 -22.83 12.70
N ARG A 110 -33.96 -24.01 12.92
CA ARG A 110 -34.32 -24.95 14.00
C ARG A 110 -34.21 -24.33 15.39
N LEU A 111 -33.33 -23.35 15.57
CA LEU A 111 -33.14 -22.62 16.84
C LEU A 111 -34.40 -21.85 17.26
N THR A 112 -35.31 -21.54 16.34
CA THR A 112 -36.60 -20.94 16.72
C THR A 112 -37.44 -21.87 17.59
N LEU A 113 -37.41 -23.18 17.32
CA LEU A 113 -38.08 -24.17 18.17
C LEU A 113 -37.20 -24.61 19.35
N LEU A 114 -35.92 -24.92 19.09
CA LEU A 114 -35.01 -25.52 20.07
C LEU A 114 -34.53 -24.54 21.15
N ALA A 115 -34.35 -23.27 20.78
CA ALA A 115 -33.76 -22.25 21.64
C ALA A 115 -34.74 -21.09 21.93
N SER A 116 -35.98 -21.16 21.43
CA SER A 116 -36.96 -20.06 21.49
C SER A 116 -36.41 -18.73 20.96
N MET A 117 -35.58 -18.80 19.92
CA MET A 117 -34.93 -17.64 19.33
C MET A 117 -35.74 -17.03 18.18
N GLY A 118 -35.84 -15.70 18.15
CA GLY A 118 -36.44 -14.99 17.02
C GLY A 118 -35.55 -15.04 15.76
N TRP A 119 -36.14 -14.83 14.57
CA TRP A 119 -35.41 -14.90 13.29
C TRP A 119 -34.18 -13.99 13.24
N ARG A 120 -34.21 -12.85 13.93
CA ARG A 120 -33.11 -11.88 13.94
C ARG A 120 -31.92 -12.37 14.78
N GLU A 121 -32.22 -13.03 15.89
CA GLU A 121 -31.21 -13.63 16.79
C GLU A 121 -30.52 -14.81 16.09
N VAL A 122 -31.32 -15.63 15.40
CA VAL A 122 -30.83 -16.70 14.53
C VAL A 122 -29.96 -16.14 13.40
N SER A 123 -30.38 -15.03 12.78
CA SER A 123 -29.62 -14.38 11.71
C SER A 123 -28.27 -13.83 12.18
N MET A 124 -28.14 -13.42 13.45
CA MET A 124 -26.86 -13.01 14.04
C MET A 124 -25.88 -14.20 14.08
N LEU A 125 -26.32 -15.36 14.60
CA LEU A 125 -25.47 -16.56 14.64
C LEU A 125 -25.14 -17.04 13.22
N ARG A 126 -26.12 -17.03 12.32
CA ARG A 126 -25.91 -17.36 10.91
C ARG A 126 -24.85 -16.46 10.28
N ALA A 127 -24.89 -15.15 10.52
CA ALA A 127 -23.91 -14.22 9.98
C ALA A 127 -22.48 -14.50 10.48
N TYR A 128 -22.28 -14.83 11.77
CA TYR A 128 -20.97 -15.28 12.25
C TYR A 128 -20.52 -16.59 11.59
N ALA A 129 -21.41 -17.55 11.36
CA ALA A 129 -21.08 -18.79 10.67
C ALA A 129 -20.67 -18.57 9.20
N LYS A 130 -21.36 -17.66 8.49
CA LYS A 130 -21.00 -17.25 7.13
C LYS A 130 -19.62 -16.60 7.09
N HIS A 131 -19.31 -15.74 8.07
CA HIS A 131 -17.98 -15.16 8.22
C HIS A 131 -16.91 -16.24 8.43
N MET A 132 -17.14 -17.19 9.35
CA MET A 132 -16.20 -18.29 9.61
C MET A 132 -15.91 -19.12 8.35
N ARG A 133 -16.94 -19.40 7.54
CA ARG A 133 -16.77 -20.07 6.25
C ARG A 133 -15.84 -19.27 5.33
N GLN A 134 -16.06 -17.96 5.20
CA GLN A 134 -15.20 -17.08 4.40
C GLN A 134 -13.77 -16.97 4.96
N ALA A 135 -13.60 -17.16 6.26
CA ALA A 135 -12.31 -17.21 6.95
C ALA A 135 -11.59 -18.58 6.83
N ALA A 136 -12.07 -19.48 5.96
CA ALA A 136 -11.55 -20.84 5.78
C ALA A 136 -11.52 -21.66 7.07
N PHE A 137 -12.54 -21.49 7.92
CA PHE A 137 -12.73 -22.34 9.09
C PHE A 137 -12.99 -23.78 8.65
N THR A 138 -12.43 -24.73 9.40
CA THR A 138 -12.33 -26.15 8.97
C THR A 138 -13.70 -26.83 8.82
N PHE A 139 -14.72 -26.39 9.56
CA PHE A 139 -16.02 -27.05 9.66
C PHE A 139 -17.06 -26.45 8.69
N SER A 140 -17.93 -27.30 8.14
CA SER A 140 -18.98 -26.87 7.21
C SER A 140 -20.11 -26.11 7.91
N GLN A 141 -20.87 -25.33 7.14
CA GLN A 141 -22.06 -24.63 7.66
C GLN A 141 -23.06 -25.60 8.28
N ALA A 142 -23.36 -26.71 7.59
CA ALA A 142 -24.27 -27.74 8.08
C ALA A 142 -23.84 -28.32 9.43
N TYR A 143 -22.53 -28.49 9.67
CA TYR A 143 -22.04 -29.00 10.95
C TYR A 143 -22.11 -27.94 12.06
N MET A 144 -21.91 -26.66 11.73
CA MET A 144 -22.13 -25.56 12.68
C MET A 144 -23.61 -25.42 13.07
N GLU A 145 -24.53 -25.58 12.11
CA GLU A 145 -25.97 -25.60 12.34
C GLU A 145 -26.37 -26.74 13.30
N GLN A 146 -25.89 -27.95 13.02
CA GLN A 146 -26.12 -29.13 13.86
C GLN A 146 -25.56 -28.93 15.27
N THR A 147 -24.37 -28.35 15.40
CA THR A 147 -23.73 -28.09 16.70
C THR A 147 -24.57 -27.12 17.53
N LEU A 148 -25.00 -25.99 16.97
CA LEU A 148 -25.84 -25.03 17.71
C LEU A 148 -27.21 -25.62 18.07
N ALA A 149 -27.79 -26.44 17.18
CA ALA A 149 -29.03 -27.16 17.44
C ALA A 149 -28.89 -28.21 18.57
N ALA A 150 -27.72 -28.86 18.69
CA ALA A 150 -27.43 -29.81 19.76
C ALA A 150 -27.20 -29.13 21.12
N TYR A 151 -26.77 -27.86 21.13
CA TYR A 151 -26.49 -27.08 22.34
C TYR A 151 -27.31 -25.76 22.41
N PRO A 152 -28.65 -25.83 22.42
CA PRO A 152 -29.51 -24.65 22.34
C PRO A 152 -29.33 -23.68 23.53
N VAL A 153 -29.02 -24.20 24.71
CA VAL A 153 -28.72 -23.37 25.90
C VAL A 153 -27.46 -22.53 25.70
N LEU A 154 -26.40 -23.10 25.10
CA LEU A 154 -25.19 -22.34 24.78
C LEU A 154 -25.44 -21.34 23.65
N ALA A 155 -26.23 -21.70 22.63
CA ALA A 155 -26.65 -20.76 21.58
C ALA A 155 -27.38 -19.53 22.17
N CYS A 156 -28.31 -19.73 23.11
CA CYS A 156 -28.96 -18.65 23.84
C CYS A 156 -27.99 -17.79 24.65
N LYS A 157 -27.04 -18.41 25.36
CA LYS A 157 -26.03 -17.68 26.14
C LYS A 157 -25.10 -16.85 25.25
N LEU A 158 -24.71 -17.36 24.08
CA LEU A 158 -23.93 -16.62 23.09
C LEU A 158 -24.70 -15.38 22.61
N PHE A 159 -25.98 -15.51 22.25
CA PHE A 159 -26.80 -14.35 21.91
C PHE A 159 -26.97 -13.38 23.09
N THR A 160 -27.16 -13.90 24.30
CA THR A 160 -27.28 -13.08 25.52
C THR A 160 -26.02 -12.26 25.76
N LEU A 161 -24.83 -12.86 25.57
CA LEU A 161 -23.55 -12.16 25.65
C LEU A 161 -23.46 -11.08 24.58
N PHE A 162 -23.83 -11.39 23.34
CA PHE A 162 -23.87 -10.41 22.24
C PHE A 162 -24.78 -9.22 22.59
N ARG A 163 -26.01 -9.48 23.05
CA ARG A 163 -26.96 -8.43 23.44
C ARG A 163 -26.41 -7.59 24.58
N LEU A 164 -25.88 -8.21 25.63
CA LEU A 164 -25.29 -7.51 26.77
C LEU A 164 -24.14 -6.58 26.36
N ARG A 165 -23.32 -7.00 25.38
CA ARG A 165 -22.18 -6.22 24.88
C ARG A 165 -22.60 -5.01 24.04
N PHE A 166 -23.66 -5.13 23.25
CA PHE A 166 -23.93 -4.19 22.15
C PHE A 166 -25.28 -3.47 22.21
N ASP A 167 -26.20 -3.88 23.08
CA ASP A 167 -27.49 -3.21 23.25
C ASP A 167 -27.28 -1.84 23.94
N PRO A 168 -27.59 -0.71 23.26
CA PRO A 168 -27.43 0.62 23.85
C PRO A 168 -28.28 0.84 25.10
N ALA A 169 -29.38 0.09 25.26
CA ALA A 169 -30.27 0.19 26.41
C ALA A 169 -29.70 -0.48 27.68
N GLU A 170 -28.67 -1.32 27.57
CA GLU A 170 -28.04 -1.96 28.73
C GLU A 170 -27.26 -0.94 29.58
N THR A 171 -27.68 -0.75 30.83
CA THR A 171 -27.08 0.20 31.78
C THR A 171 -26.37 -0.49 32.95
N GLY A 172 -25.26 0.08 33.44
CA GLY A 172 -24.55 -0.35 34.65
C GLY A 172 -23.80 -1.69 34.56
N GLY A 173 -22.53 -1.72 34.99
CA GLY A 173 -21.76 -2.96 35.20
C GLY A 173 -21.58 -3.87 33.96
N ARG A 174 -21.78 -3.35 32.74
CA ARG A 174 -21.76 -4.13 31.48
C ARG A 174 -20.52 -4.99 31.36
N GLU A 175 -19.34 -4.42 31.60
CA GLU A 175 -18.07 -5.12 31.46
C GLU A 175 -17.97 -6.31 32.41
N GLN A 176 -18.32 -6.13 33.70
CA GLN A 176 -18.29 -7.21 34.68
C GLN A 176 -19.31 -8.31 34.33
N ARG A 177 -20.55 -7.94 33.99
CA ARG A 177 -21.58 -8.90 33.58
C ARG A 177 -21.16 -9.68 32.32
N CYS A 178 -20.48 -9.03 31.37
CA CYS A 178 -19.93 -9.71 30.20
C CYS A 178 -18.84 -10.71 30.56
N LYS A 179 -17.95 -10.37 31.52
CA LYS A 179 -16.92 -11.27 32.03
C LYS A 179 -17.54 -12.48 32.72
N ASP A 180 -18.52 -12.26 33.60
CA ASP A 180 -19.20 -13.32 34.33
C ASP A 180 -19.92 -14.29 33.38
N LEU A 181 -20.68 -13.76 32.41
CA LEU A 181 -21.37 -14.58 31.42
C LEU A 181 -20.40 -15.29 30.45
N SER A 182 -19.28 -14.67 30.09
CA SER A 182 -18.25 -15.33 29.28
C SER A 182 -17.65 -16.53 30.04
N ALA A 183 -17.36 -16.37 31.34
CA ALA A 183 -16.87 -17.45 32.18
C ALA A 183 -17.91 -18.58 32.33
N GLU A 184 -19.20 -18.24 32.44
CA GLU A 184 -20.28 -19.22 32.48
C GLU A 184 -20.41 -20.00 31.15
N ILE A 185 -20.25 -19.31 30.01
CA ILE A 185 -20.21 -19.96 28.69
C ILE A 185 -19.00 -20.90 28.63
N GLU A 186 -17.80 -20.46 29.02
CA GLU A 186 -16.59 -21.29 29.05
C GLU A 186 -16.75 -22.54 29.92
N GLN A 187 -17.40 -22.43 31.08
CA GLN A 187 -17.71 -23.58 31.92
C GLN A 187 -18.66 -24.56 31.22
N GLY A 188 -19.67 -24.06 30.51
CA GLY A 188 -20.56 -24.89 29.70
C GLY A 188 -19.85 -25.55 28.52
N LEU A 189 -18.90 -24.85 27.87
CA LEU A 189 -18.07 -25.39 26.80
C LEU A 189 -17.20 -26.55 27.29
N ASN A 190 -16.68 -26.49 28.51
CA ASN A 190 -15.91 -27.59 29.11
C ASN A 190 -16.74 -28.88 29.33
N GLN A 191 -18.06 -28.82 29.21
CA GLN A 191 -18.96 -29.99 29.32
C GLN A 191 -19.33 -30.58 27.94
N VAL A 192 -18.89 -29.96 26.84
CA VAL A 192 -19.12 -30.46 25.48
C VAL A 192 -18.21 -31.66 25.22
N ALA A 193 -18.81 -32.83 24.99
CA ALA A 193 -18.07 -34.09 24.88
C ALA A 193 -17.28 -34.23 23.57
N ASN A 194 -17.79 -33.67 22.47
CA ASN A 194 -17.16 -33.71 21.17
C ASN A 194 -16.23 -32.50 20.98
N LEU A 195 -14.94 -32.75 20.76
CA LEU A 195 -13.93 -31.71 20.61
C LEU A 195 -14.17 -30.78 19.42
N ASP A 196 -14.79 -31.28 18.34
CA ASP A 196 -15.06 -30.46 17.17
C ASP A 196 -16.26 -29.53 17.41
N GLU A 197 -17.29 -30.01 18.11
CA GLU A 197 -18.43 -29.18 18.55
C GLU A 197 -17.96 -28.10 19.56
N ASP A 198 -17.07 -28.45 20.50
CA ASP A 198 -16.44 -27.51 21.43
C ASP A 198 -15.67 -26.42 20.66
N ARG A 199 -14.88 -26.80 19.66
CA ARG A 199 -14.13 -25.84 18.81
C ARG A 199 -15.07 -24.89 18.06
N ILE A 200 -16.19 -25.38 17.53
CA ILE A 200 -17.19 -24.55 16.84
C ILE A 200 -17.77 -23.52 17.81
N LEU A 201 -18.24 -23.95 18.98
CA LEU A 201 -18.87 -23.06 19.95
C LEU A 201 -17.87 -22.06 20.55
N ARG A 202 -16.62 -22.47 20.80
CA ARG A 202 -15.52 -21.57 21.18
C ARG A 202 -15.23 -20.53 20.11
N GLN A 203 -15.30 -20.90 18.83
CA GLN A 203 -15.12 -19.95 17.74
C GLN A 203 -16.24 -18.91 17.72
N PHE A 204 -17.51 -19.28 17.97
CA PHE A 204 -18.61 -18.32 18.13
C PHE A 204 -18.37 -17.34 19.28
N LEU A 205 -17.93 -17.85 20.45
CA LEU A 205 -17.60 -17.01 21.59
C LEU A 205 -16.47 -16.01 21.23
N ALA A 206 -15.40 -16.50 20.61
CA ALA A 206 -14.27 -15.66 20.19
C ALA A 206 -14.69 -14.58 19.19
N MET A 207 -15.54 -14.91 18.22
CA MET A 207 -16.08 -13.94 17.26
C MET A 207 -16.89 -12.83 17.95
N ILE A 208 -17.78 -13.19 18.88
CA ILE A 208 -18.60 -12.20 19.63
C ILE A 208 -17.71 -11.29 20.49
N GLN A 209 -16.67 -11.84 21.11
CA GLN A 209 -15.71 -11.08 21.91
C GLN A 209 -14.83 -10.17 21.04
N ALA A 210 -14.47 -10.61 19.83
CA ALA A 210 -13.69 -9.84 18.86
C ALA A 210 -14.48 -8.75 18.13
N THR A 211 -15.82 -8.75 18.22
CA THR A 211 -16.66 -7.67 17.68
C THR A 211 -16.47 -6.39 18.49
N LEU A 212 -16.23 -5.29 17.78
CA LEU A 212 -16.01 -3.94 18.31
C LEU A 212 -17.27 -3.07 18.19
N ARG A 213 -18.00 -3.20 17.07
CA ARG A 213 -19.22 -2.43 16.77
C ARG A 213 -20.19 -3.28 15.93
N THR A 214 -21.48 -2.99 16.05
CA THR A 214 -22.53 -3.61 15.21
C THR A 214 -23.71 -2.67 15.02
N ASN A 215 -24.35 -2.73 13.85
CA ASN A 215 -25.59 -1.99 13.57
C ASN A 215 -26.86 -2.76 13.97
N TYR A 216 -26.73 -3.91 14.64
CA TYR A 216 -27.85 -4.80 14.97
C TYR A 216 -29.02 -4.09 15.68
N PHE A 217 -28.74 -3.08 16.50
CA PHE A 217 -29.76 -2.35 17.26
C PHE A 217 -30.34 -1.14 16.53
N GLN A 218 -29.76 -0.76 15.39
CA GLN A 218 -30.28 0.33 14.58
C GLN A 218 -31.60 -0.05 13.89
N ARG A 219 -32.41 0.99 13.67
CA ARG A 219 -33.70 0.92 12.98
C ARG A 219 -33.66 1.79 11.73
N ASP A 220 -34.49 1.44 10.76
CA ASP A 220 -34.71 2.28 9.58
C ASP A 220 -35.67 3.44 9.89
N SER A 221 -35.98 4.25 8.88
CA SER A 221 -36.90 5.40 8.98
C SER A 221 -38.33 5.02 9.37
N GLU A 222 -38.73 3.77 9.20
CA GLU A 222 -40.04 3.24 9.59
C GLU A 222 -40.02 2.62 11.01
N GLY A 223 -38.89 2.72 11.72
CA GLY A 223 -38.69 2.13 13.03
C GLY A 223 -38.51 0.59 13.00
N LYS A 224 -38.35 -0.01 11.83
CA LYS A 224 -38.15 -1.46 11.67
C LYS A 224 -36.68 -1.83 11.75
N PRO A 225 -36.36 -3.08 12.14
CA PRO A 225 -35.05 -3.68 11.93
C PRO A 225 -34.51 -3.47 10.51
N LYS A 226 -33.26 -3.04 10.37
CA LYS A 226 -32.58 -3.03 9.07
C LYS A 226 -32.46 -4.45 8.50
N PRO A 227 -32.58 -4.64 7.18
CA PRO A 227 -32.53 -5.97 6.53
C PRO A 227 -31.11 -6.54 6.37
N TYR A 228 -30.11 -5.94 7.00
CA TYR A 228 -28.71 -6.34 6.97
C TYR A 228 -28.08 -6.13 8.36
N ILE A 229 -27.03 -6.90 8.65
CA ILE A 229 -26.27 -6.84 9.90
C ILE A 229 -24.80 -6.64 9.57
N SER A 230 -24.15 -5.71 10.26
CA SER A 230 -22.73 -5.42 10.13
C SER A 230 -22.00 -5.72 11.44
N PHE A 231 -20.78 -6.24 11.34
CA PHE A 231 -19.85 -6.40 12.45
C PHE A 231 -18.51 -5.78 12.10
N LYS A 232 -18.02 -4.84 12.91
CA LYS A 232 -16.61 -4.42 12.91
C LYS A 232 -15.86 -5.35 13.85
N LEU A 233 -14.95 -6.14 13.34
CA LEU A 233 -14.16 -7.14 14.05
C LEU A 233 -12.73 -6.65 14.27
N ALA A 234 -12.11 -7.12 15.36
CA ALA A 234 -10.67 -7.07 15.60
C ALA A 234 -10.03 -8.43 15.25
N PRO A 235 -9.47 -8.62 14.03
CA PRO A 235 -8.94 -9.91 13.57
C PRO A 235 -7.89 -10.52 14.49
N GLY A 236 -7.08 -9.69 15.15
CA GLY A 236 -6.05 -10.13 16.11
C GLY A 236 -6.57 -10.89 17.32
N LEU A 237 -7.87 -10.79 17.63
CA LEU A 237 -8.52 -11.51 18.72
C LEU A 237 -9.16 -12.83 18.27
N ILE A 238 -9.20 -13.12 16.97
CA ILE A 238 -9.85 -14.31 16.42
C ILE A 238 -8.79 -15.42 16.24
N PRO A 239 -8.92 -16.56 16.95
CA PRO A 239 -7.95 -17.66 16.83
C PRO A 239 -7.91 -18.24 15.41
N LYS A 240 -6.70 -18.58 14.95
CA LYS A 240 -6.42 -19.31 13.69
C LYS A 240 -6.95 -18.63 12.41
N LEU A 241 -7.17 -17.31 12.44
CA LEU A 241 -7.53 -16.57 11.24
C LEU A 241 -6.36 -16.55 10.23
N PRO A 242 -6.61 -16.71 8.92
CA PRO A 242 -5.55 -16.65 7.90
C PRO A 242 -4.76 -15.33 7.93
N GLN A 243 -3.43 -15.43 7.85
CA GLN A 243 -2.52 -14.29 7.79
C GLN A 243 -2.48 -13.65 6.38
N PRO A 244 -2.18 -12.34 6.25
CA PRO A 244 -1.95 -11.37 7.33
C PRO A 244 -3.24 -10.94 8.04
N LEU A 245 -3.14 -10.45 9.28
CA LEU A 245 -4.30 -9.94 10.03
C LEU A 245 -4.45 -8.42 9.85
N PRO A 246 -5.54 -7.93 9.24
CA PRO A 246 -5.81 -6.50 9.19
C PRO A 246 -6.13 -5.94 10.59
N MET A 247 -5.99 -4.63 10.78
CA MET A 247 -6.36 -3.96 12.03
C MET A 247 -7.86 -4.09 12.30
N PHE A 248 -8.67 -3.86 11.26
CA PHE A 248 -10.13 -4.01 11.33
C PHE A 248 -10.66 -4.80 10.13
N GLU A 249 -11.70 -5.58 10.38
CA GLU A 249 -12.49 -6.24 9.35
C GLU A 249 -13.96 -5.91 9.57
N ILE A 250 -14.61 -5.29 8.58
CA ILE A 250 -16.05 -5.06 8.61
C ILE A 250 -16.73 -6.11 7.74
N PHE A 251 -17.54 -6.97 8.34
CA PHE A 251 -18.37 -7.94 7.64
C PHE A 251 -19.81 -7.45 7.59
N VAL A 252 -20.39 -7.38 6.40
CA VAL A 252 -21.80 -7.01 6.18
C VAL A 252 -22.53 -8.22 5.61
N TYR A 253 -23.61 -8.60 6.28
CA TYR A 253 -24.40 -9.77 5.95
C TYR A 253 -25.87 -9.40 5.71
N SER A 254 -26.45 -9.98 4.66
CA SER A 254 -27.88 -10.03 4.41
C SER A 254 -28.21 -11.27 3.55
N PRO A 255 -29.48 -11.62 3.36
CA PRO A 255 -29.86 -12.67 2.40
C PRO A 255 -29.48 -12.34 0.95
N ARG A 256 -29.27 -11.06 0.60
CA ARG A 256 -28.97 -10.61 -0.77
C ARG A 256 -27.46 -10.43 -1.03
N VAL A 257 -26.72 -9.98 -0.02
CA VAL A 257 -25.30 -9.64 -0.11
C VAL A 257 -24.51 -10.11 1.11
N GLU A 258 -23.32 -10.64 0.85
CA GLU A 258 -22.23 -10.78 1.82
C GLU A 258 -21.06 -9.93 1.36
N GLY A 259 -20.43 -9.19 2.27
CA GLY A 259 -19.29 -8.34 1.94
C GLY A 259 -18.31 -8.19 3.10
N VAL A 260 -17.02 -8.06 2.77
CA VAL A 260 -15.94 -7.78 3.73
C VAL A 260 -15.24 -6.49 3.33
N HIS A 261 -14.82 -5.69 4.32
CA HIS A 261 -13.88 -4.58 4.15
C HIS A 261 -12.76 -4.70 5.18
N LEU A 262 -11.54 -4.95 4.69
CA LEU A 262 -10.33 -5.22 5.46
C LEU A 262 -9.45 -3.98 5.47
N ARG A 263 -9.08 -3.46 6.64
CA ARG A 263 -8.28 -2.23 6.81
C ARG A 263 -6.98 -2.49 7.54
N GLY A 264 -5.86 -2.04 6.98
CA GLY A 264 -4.55 -2.09 7.62
C GLY A 264 -4.36 -1.07 8.75
N GLY A 265 -5.21 -0.04 8.84
CA GLY A 265 -5.09 1.05 9.82
C GLY A 265 -6.34 1.95 9.84
N LYS A 266 -6.31 3.01 10.66
CA LYS A 266 -7.40 3.99 10.78
C LYS A 266 -7.55 4.86 9.53
N VAL A 267 -6.47 5.43 9.04
CA VAL A 267 -6.49 6.15 7.76
C VAL A 267 -6.10 5.15 6.68
N ALA A 268 -7.08 4.50 6.07
CA ALA A 268 -6.87 3.42 5.12
C ALA A 268 -7.76 3.55 3.89
N ARG A 269 -7.25 3.08 2.74
CA ARG A 269 -7.91 3.24 1.45
C ARG A 269 -7.68 2.05 0.52
N GLY A 270 -8.73 1.72 -0.23
CA GLY A 270 -8.64 0.80 -1.35
C GLY A 270 -9.99 0.44 -1.98
N GLY A 271 -9.89 -0.30 -3.07
CA GLY A 271 -11.01 -0.62 -3.95
C GLY A 271 -11.99 -1.65 -3.36
N LEU A 272 -13.27 -1.54 -3.75
CA LEU A 272 -14.32 -2.51 -3.46
C LEU A 272 -14.61 -3.39 -4.69
N ARG A 273 -14.33 -4.69 -4.61
CA ARG A 273 -14.53 -5.63 -5.72
C ARG A 273 -15.92 -6.27 -5.70
N TRP A 274 -16.57 -6.34 -6.86
CA TRP A 274 -17.69 -7.28 -7.05
C TRP A 274 -17.10 -8.63 -7.45
N SER A 275 -17.13 -9.59 -6.53
CA SER A 275 -16.57 -10.93 -6.74
C SER A 275 -17.66 -11.91 -7.22
N ASP A 276 -17.24 -12.86 -8.06
CA ASP A 276 -18.00 -14.04 -8.46
C ASP A 276 -17.68 -15.26 -7.57
N ARG A 277 -16.74 -15.14 -6.62
CA ARG A 277 -16.28 -16.21 -5.73
C ARG A 277 -17.13 -16.34 -4.46
N MET A 278 -18.35 -16.84 -4.61
CA MET A 278 -19.30 -16.98 -3.49
C MET A 278 -18.71 -17.71 -2.26
N GLU A 279 -17.86 -18.71 -2.48
CA GLU A 279 -17.39 -19.59 -1.39
C GLU A 279 -16.16 -19.07 -0.63
N ASP A 280 -15.35 -18.20 -1.24
CA ASP A 280 -14.06 -17.78 -0.69
C ASP A 280 -13.60 -16.35 -1.09
N PHE A 281 -14.54 -15.44 -1.40
CA PHE A 281 -14.21 -14.06 -1.78
C PHE A 281 -13.39 -13.32 -0.71
N ARG A 282 -13.51 -13.66 0.58
CA ARG A 282 -12.64 -13.05 1.61
C ARG A 282 -11.17 -13.40 1.40
N THR A 283 -10.86 -14.62 0.96
CA THR A 283 -9.47 -15.03 0.64
C THR A 283 -8.94 -14.24 -0.56
N GLU A 284 -9.78 -14.02 -1.57
CA GLU A 284 -9.46 -13.15 -2.70
C GLU A 284 -9.16 -11.71 -2.22
N VAL A 285 -10.06 -11.13 -1.42
CA VAL A 285 -9.90 -9.76 -0.90
C VAL A 285 -8.66 -9.64 -0.02
N LEU A 286 -8.38 -10.64 0.83
CA LEU A 286 -7.20 -10.65 1.69
C LEU A 286 -5.89 -10.64 0.88
N GLY A 287 -5.82 -11.41 -0.20
CA GLY A 287 -4.67 -11.37 -1.12
C GLY A 287 -4.44 -9.99 -1.74
N LEU A 288 -5.52 -9.27 -2.05
CA LEU A 288 -5.46 -7.91 -2.59
C LEU A 288 -5.06 -6.87 -1.54
N VAL A 289 -5.51 -6.99 -0.29
CA VAL A 289 -5.09 -6.09 0.80
C VAL A 289 -3.58 -6.09 0.95
N LYS A 290 -2.95 -7.29 0.91
CA LYS A 290 -1.50 -7.43 1.04
C LYS A 290 -0.77 -6.60 -0.01
N ALA A 291 -1.13 -6.77 -1.28
CA ALA A 291 -0.54 -5.99 -2.38
C ALA A 291 -0.81 -4.49 -2.20
N GLN A 292 -2.00 -4.12 -1.72
CA GLN A 292 -2.39 -2.74 -1.49
C GLN A 292 -1.59 -2.07 -0.35
N ILE A 293 -1.22 -2.79 0.71
CA ILE A 293 -0.40 -2.25 1.81
C ILE A 293 0.96 -1.79 1.29
N VAL A 294 1.65 -2.63 0.51
CA VAL A 294 2.94 -2.28 -0.10
C VAL A 294 2.78 -1.14 -1.10
N LYS A 295 1.74 -1.18 -1.94
CA LYS A 295 1.45 -0.15 -2.94
C LYS A 295 1.12 1.22 -2.32
N ASN A 296 0.45 1.23 -1.17
CA ASN A 296 0.07 2.45 -0.47
C ASN A 296 1.20 3.06 0.36
N ALA A 297 2.39 2.44 0.43
CA ALA A 297 3.51 3.00 1.17
C ALA A 297 3.97 4.39 0.65
N VAL A 298 3.46 4.82 -0.51
CA VAL A 298 3.79 6.09 -1.17
C VAL A 298 2.72 7.17 -0.94
N ILE A 299 1.58 6.84 -0.33
CA ILE A 299 0.45 7.76 -0.11
C ILE A 299 0.08 7.85 1.37
N VAL A 300 -0.80 8.80 1.70
CA VAL A 300 -1.22 9.07 3.08
C VAL A 300 -1.94 7.90 3.76
N PRO A 301 -2.97 7.27 3.15
CA PRO A 301 -3.68 6.17 3.78
C PRO A 301 -2.96 4.83 3.59
N VAL A 302 -2.91 4.01 4.64
CA VAL A 302 -2.45 2.61 4.53
C VAL A 302 -3.42 1.76 3.68
N GLY A 303 -3.02 0.54 3.32
CA GLY A 303 -3.83 -0.34 2.49
C GLY A 303 -5.15 -0.78 3.12
N SER A 304 -6.26 -0.66 2.39
CA SER A 304 -7.50 -1.41 2.64
C SER A 304 -7.97 -2.11 1.37
N LYS A 305 -8.92 -3.04 1.51
CA LYS A 305 -9.65 -3.61 0.38
C LYS A 305 -10.99 -4.13 0.86
N GLY A 306 -12.00 -4.03 0.01
CA GLY A 306 -13.25 -4.73 0.24
C GLY A 306 -13.68 -5.55 -0.95
N GLY A 307 -14.64 -6.41 -0.71
CA GLY A 307 -15.33 -7.14 -1.77
C GLY A 307 -16.66 -7.68 -1.30
N PHE A 308 -17.58 -7.83 -2.23
CA PHE A 308 -18.92 -8.35 -1.97
C PHE A 308 -19.38 -9.31 -3.06
N VAL A 309 -20.34 -10.16 -2.70
CA VAL A 309 -20.98 -11.14 -3.58
C VAL A 309 -22.49 -10.95 -3.57
N VAL A 310 -23.13 -11.18 -4.73
CA VAL A 310 -24.59 -11.12 -4.89
C VAL A 310 -25.14 -12.54 -4.77
N LYS A 311 -25.90 -12.82 -3.71
CA LYS A 311 -26.32 -14.18 -3.34
C LYS A 311 -27.47 -14.72 -4.18
N ASN A 312 -28.44 -13.85 -4.49
CA ASN A 312 -29.66 -14.18 -5.22
C ASN A 312 -29.79 -13.33 -6.48
N PRO A 313 -28.94 -13.56 -7.51
CA PRO A 313 -29.02 -12.80 -8.75
C PRO A 313 -30.37 -13.06 -9.47
N PRO A 314 -30.95 -12.05 -10.14
CA PRO A 314 -32.24 -12.20 -10.80
C PRO A 314 -32.15 -13.22 -11.95
N ALA A 315 -33.09 -14.16 -11.99
CA ALA A 315 -33.14 -15.22 -13.00
C ALA A 315 -33.60 -14.73 -14.40
N GLN A 316 -34.25 -13.56 -14.47
CA GLN A 316 -34.78 -12.95 -15.69
C GLN A 316 -34.37 -11.48 -15.80
N GLY A 317 -34.42 -10.89 -16.99
CA GLY A 317 -34.05 -9.47 -17.22
C GLY A 317 -32.60 -9.23 -17.66
N GLY A 318 -31.83 -10.28 -17.91
CA GLY A 318 -30.51 -10.20 -18.55
C GLY A 318 -29.47 -9.36 -17.80
N ARG A 319 -28.55 -8.73 -18.54
CA ARG A 319 -27.42 -7.98 -17.97
C ARG A 319 -27.87 -6.75 -17.16
N GLU A 320 -28.95 -6.09 -17.57
CA GLU A 320 -29.45 -4.89 -16.88
C GLU A 320 -30.01 -5.21 -15.50
N ALA A 321 -30.82 -6.27 -15.38
CA ALA A 321 -31.33 -6.71 -14.08
C ALA A 321 -30.20 -7.15 -13.15
N MET A 322 -29.20 -7.88 -13.66
CA MET A 322 -28.02 -8.26 -12.90
C MET A 322 -27.23 -7.05 -12.39
N LEU A 323 -27.02 -6.04 -13.26
CA LEU A 323 -26.34 -4.81 -12.87
C LEU A 323 -27.13 -4.02 -11.81
N ALA A 324 -28.45 -3.92 -11.96
CA ALA A 324 -29.31 -3.26 -10.98
C ALA A 324 -29.26 -3.94 -9.61
N GLU A 325 -29.29 -5.28 -9.56
CA GLU A 325 -29.13 -6.04 -8.32
C GLU A 325 -27.74 -5.84 -7.71
N GLY A 326 -26.68 -5.84 -8.54
CA GLY A 326 -25.33 -5.55 -8.10
C GLY A 326 -25.18 -4.16 -7.47
N ILE A 327 -25.79 -3.14 -8.08
CA ILE A 327 -25.83 -1.77 -7.54
C ILE A 327 -26.60 -1.72 -6.22
N ALA A 328 -27.74 -2.41 -6.12
CA ALA A 328 -28.52 -2.48 -4.89
C ALA A 328 -27.73 -3.15 -3.75
N CYS A 329 -27.05 -4.26 -4.03
CA CYS A 329 -26.18 -4.95 -3.08
C CYS A 329 -24.98 -4.10 -2.68
N TYR A 330 -24.37 -3.40 -3.62
CA TYR A 330 -23.27 -2.46 -3.37
C TYR A 330 -23.69 -1.33 -2.42
N ARG A 331 -24.86 -0.72 -2.64
CA ARG A 331 -25.40 0.31 -1.74
C ARG A 331 -25.68 -0.26 -0.35
N THR A 332 -26.29 -1.44 -0.24
CA THR A 332 -26.49 -2.10 1.05
C THR A 332 -25.17 -2.35 1.78
N PHE A 333 -24.15 -2.79 1.06
CA PHE A 333 -22.82 -2.99 1.62
C PHE A 333 -22.25 -1.68 2.18
N LEU A 334 -22.27 -0.60 1.41
CA LEU A 334 -21.79 0.73 1.85
C LEU A 334 -22.55 1.29 3.05
N ARG A 335 -23.90 1.17 3.05
CA ARG A 335 -24.73 1.53 4.21
C ARG A 335 -24.32 0.75 5.45
N GLY A 336 -24.08 -0.56 5.28
CA GLY A 336 -23.56 -1.41 6.35
C GLY A 336 -22.19 -0.98 6.89
N LEU A 337 -21.31 -0.42 6.07
CA LEU A 337 -20.03 0.15 6.51
C LEU A 337 -20.23 1.46 7.28
N LEU A 338 -21.04 2.39 6.75
CA LEU A 338 -21.26 3.71 7.34
C LEU A 338 -22.08 3.65 8.63
N ASP A 339 -22.97 2.67 8.76
CA ASP A 339 -23.77 2.45 9.98
C ASP A 339 -22.92 2.29 11.25
N ILE A 340 -21.66 1.86 11.14
CA ILE A 340 -20.77 1.59 12.29
C ILE A 340 -19.48 2.42 12.26
N THR A 341 -19.40 3.40 11.35
CA THR A 341 -18.26 4.32 11.22
C THR A 341 -18.62 5.65 11.90
N ASP A 342 -17.68 6.28 12.62
CA ASP A 342 -17.95 7.60 13.20
C ASP A 342 -18.04 8.67 12.09
N ASN A 343 -18.73 9.79 12.35
CA ASN A 343 -18.73 10.94 11.44
C ASN A 343 -17.90 12.09 12.03
N LEU A 344 -17.56 13.11 11.21
CA LEU A 344 -16.84 14.31 11.65
C LEU A 344 -17.67 15.57 11.33
N VAL A 345 -18.35 16.13 12.33
CA VAL A 345 -19.21 17.31 12.15
C VAL A 345 -18.55 18.50 12.81
N GLN A 346 -18.21 19.54 12.02
CA GLN A 346 -17.52 20.74 12.50
C GLN A 346 -16.24 20.43 13.31
N GLY A 347 -15.46 19.46 12.82
CA GLY A 347 -14.21 19.02 13.45
C GLY A 347 -14.39 18.17 14.71
N LYS A 348 -15.62 17.82 15.11
CA LYS A 348 -15.91 16.96 16.26
C LYS A 348 -16.38 15.59 15.79
N VAL A 349 -15.85 14.54 16.41
CA VAL A 349 -16.27 13.17 16.13
C VAL A 349 -17.68 12.96 16.67
N VAL A 350 -18.57 12.47 15.81
CA VAL A 350 -19.96 12.12 16.14
C VAL A 350 -20.12 10.61 15.98
N PRO A 351 -20.43 9.86 17.06
CA PRO A 351 -20.64 8.42 16.99
C PRO A 351 -21.87 8.05 16.15
N PRO A 352 -21.90 6.85 15.54
CA PRO A 352 -23.09 6.34 14.88
C PRO A 352 -24.23 6.09 15.90
N LEU A 353 -25.48 6.30 15.45
CA LEU A 353 -26.68 6.14 16.27
C LEU A 353 -26.84 4.69 16.75
N ASP A 354 -27.26 4.49 17.99
CA ASP A 354 -27.57 3.17 18.57
C ASP A 354 -26.44 2.13 18.42
N VAL A 355 -25.17 2.56 18.51
CA VAL A 355 -23.99 1.70 18.49
C VAL A 355 -23.20 1.85 19.79
N VAL A 356 -22.95 0.72 20.46
CA VAL A 356 -21.95 0.64 21.53
C VAL A 356 -20.56 0.44 20.90
N ARG A 357 -19.62 1.32 21.22
CA ARG A 357 -18.24 1.29 20.74
C ARG A 357 -17.32 0.63 21.78
N HIS A 358 -16.56 -0.39 21.37
CA HIS A 358 -15.52 -1.05 22.18
C HIS A 358 -14.10 -0.72 21.68
N ASP A 359 -14.00 0.27 20.80
CA ASP A 359 -12.78 0.82 20.22
C ASP A 359 -12.79 2.35 20.31
N GLU A 360 -11.69 2.95 19.91
CA GLU A 360 -11.49 4.39 19.83
C GLU A 360 -12.23 5.04 18.64
N ASP A 361 -12.17 6.37 18.56
CA ASP A 361 -12.76 7.14 17.46
C ASP A 361 -12.16 6.74 16.10
N ASP A 362 -13.03 6.52 15.12
CA ASP A 362 -12.72 6.03 13.78
C ASP A 362 -13.62 6.72 12.72
N PRO A 363 -13.40 8.01 12.43
CA PRO A 363 -14.25 8.77 11.52
C PRO A 363 -13.84 8.66 10.04
N TYR A 364 -12.73 8.00 9.73
CA TYR A 364 -12.17 7.97 8.38
C TYR A 364 -12.47 6.64 7.67
N LEU A 365 -13.24 6.72 6.57
CA LEU A 365 -13.51 5.59 5.68
C LEU A 365 -13.54 6.10 4.25
N VAL A 366 -12.60 5.65 3.41
CA VAL A 366 -12.56 5.97 1.97
C VAL A 366 -12.58 4.66 1.19
N VAL A 367 -13.38 4.65 0.13
CA VAL A 367 -13.51 3.54 -0.81
C VAL A 367 -13.03 3.95 -2.20
N ALA A 368 -12.73 2.98 -3.04
CA ALA A 368 -12.44 3.21 -4.45
C ALA A 368 -13.11 2.14 -5.33
N ALA A 369 -13.13 2.38 -6.63
CA ALA A 369 -13.55 1.38 -7.59
C ALA A 369 -12.50 0.26 -7.74
N ASP A 370 -12.96 -0.94 -8.10
CA ASP A 370 -12.14 -2.09 -8.48
C ASP A 370 -12.84 -2.88 -9.61
N LYS A 371 -12.38 -4.10 -9.90
CA LYS A 371 -13.03 -5.03 -10.83
C LYS A 371 -14.50 -5.20 -10.46
N GLY A 372 -15.36 -5.01 -11.47
CA GLY A 372 -16.81 -5.11 -11.35
C GLY A 372 -17.51 -3.87 -10.78
N THR A 373 -16.77 -2.86 -10.32
CA THR A 373 -17.32 -1.61 -9.72
C THR A 373 -16.73 -0.34 -10.34
N ALA A 374 -16.09 -0.44 -11.52
CA ALA A 374 -15.39 0.66 -12.19
C ALA A 374 -16.19 1.97 -12.30
N THR A 375 -17.51 1.89 -12.49
CA THR A 375 -18.41 3.04 -12.62
C THR A 375 -19.22 3.35 -11.36
N PHE A 376 -18.89 2.75 -10.21
CA PHE A 376 -19.73 2.81 -9.01
C PHE A 376 -19.33 3.92 -8.02
N SER A 377 -18.28 4.69 -8.28
CA SER A 377 -17.85 5.78 -7.39
C SER A 377 -18.96 6.81 -7.12
N ASP A 378 -19.76 7.16 -8.13
CA ASP A 378 -20.88 8.10 -7.96
C ASP A 378 -21.93 7.53 -6.99
N TYR A 379 -22.27 6.23 -7.08
CA TYR A 379 -23.19 5.59 -6.14
C TYR A 379 -22.65 5.56 -4.71
N ALA A 380 -21.33 5.43 -4.53
CA ALA A 380 -20.71 5.50 -3.22
C ALA A 380 -20.82 6.89 -2.62
N ASN A 381 -20.54 7.92 -3.40
CA ASN A 381 -20.65 9.32 -2.99
C ASN A 381 -22.11 9.72 -2.71
N GLU A 382 -23.08 9.19 -3.46
CA GLU A 382 -24.50 9.35 -3.16
C GLU A 382 -24.87 8.75 -1.79
N VAL A 383 -24.41 7.54 -1.47
CA VAL A 383 -24.65 6.93 -0.15
C VAL A 383 -23.96 7.72 0.97
N ALA A 384 -22.75 8.24 0.74
CA ALA A 384 -22.10 9.12 1.72
C ALA A 384 -22.90 10.40 1.96
N ALA A 385 -23.50 10.98 0.91
CA ALA A 385 -24.38 12.13 1.02
C ALA A 385 -25.68 11.81 1.78
N GLU A 386 -26.28 10.62 1.59
CA GLU A 386 -27.44 10.14 2.36
C GLU A 386 -27.16 10.16 3.88
N TYR A 387 -25.91 9.89 4.30
CA TYR A 387 -25.49 9.87 5.70
C TYR A 387 -24.98 11.22 6.22
N GLY A 388 -24.90 12.25 5.37
CA GLY A 388 -24.21 13.49 5.72
C GLY A 388 -22.76 13.25 6.14
N PHE A 389 -22.10 12.25 5.54
CA PHE A 389 -20.75 11.85 5.91
C PHE A 389 -19.76 12.93 5.49
N TRP A 390 -18.86 13.31 6.40
CA TRP A 390 -18.03 14.50 6.30
C TRP A 390 -17.11 14.57 5.06
N LEU A 391 -16.72 13.41 4.51
CA LEU A 391 -15.92 13.36 3.29
C LEU A 391 -16.70 13.78 2.05
N GLY A 392 -18.04 13.72 2.07
CA GLY A 392 -18.87 14.02 0.91
C GLY A 392 -18.43 13.22 -0.33
N ASP A 393 -18.14 13.91 -1.42
CA ASP A 393 -17.66 13.32 -2.68
C ASP A 393 -16.16 12.98 -2.70
N ALA A 394 -15.47 13.11 -1.56
CA ALA A 394 -14.16 12.53 -1.30
C ALA A 394 -14.25 11.10 -0.71
N PHE A 395 -15.46 10.63 -0.36
CA PHE A 395 -15.68 9.28 0.15
C PHE A 395 -15.24 8.19 -0.84
N ALA A 396 -15.53 8.41 -2.13
CA ALA A 396 -15.01 7.63 -3.23
C ALA A 396 -14.29 8.53 -4.25
N SER A 397 -13.02 8.20 -4.51
CA SER A 397 -12.21 8.88 -5.52
C SER A 397 -12.64 8.50 -6.95
N GLY A 398 -12.44 9.41 -7.91
CA GLY A 398 -12.89 9.27 -9.30
C GLY A 398 -14.38 9.57 -9.46
N GLY A 399 -15.00 9.00 -10.49
CA GLY A 399 -16.40 9.25 -10.85
C GLY A 399 -16.59 10.47 -11.75
N SER A 400 -17.80 11.03 -11.76
CA SER A 400 -18.18 12.16 -12.61
C SER A 400 -17.49 13.49 -12.25
N VAL A 401 -17.01 13.61 -11.01
CA VAL A 401 -16.35 14.80 -10.46
C VAL A 401 -15.04 14.36 -9.79
N GLY A 402 -13.96 14.30 -10.56
CA GLY A 402 -12.63 13.85 -10.12
C GLY A 402 -11.61 13.90 -11.26
N TYR A 403 -10.38 13.43 -11.03
CA TYR A 403 -9.41 13.30 -12.11
C TYR A 403 -9.71 12.05 -12.94
N ASP A 404 -9.86 12.23 -14.25
CA ASP A 404 -10.01 11.10 -15.17
C ASP A 404 -8.63 10.50 -15.44
N HIS A 405 -8.33 9.38 -14.78
CA HIS A 405 -7.04 8.69 -14.89
C HIS A 405 -6.72 8.25 -16.31
N LYS A 406 -7.74 7.91 -17.13
CA LYS A 406 -7.54 7.49 -18.52
C LYS A 406 -7.19 8.68 -19.39
N LYS A 407 -7.91 9.79 -19.24
CA LYS A 407 -7.64 11.03 -19.97
C LYS A 407 -6.28 11.62 -19.58
N MET A 408 -5.94 11.57 -18.30
CA MET A 408 -4.66 12.03 -17.76
C MET A 408 -3.50 11.07 -18.09
N GLY A 409 -3.81 9.79 -18.33
CA GLY A 409 -2.86 8.72 -18.59
C GLY A 409 -1.91 8.45 -17.42
N ILE A 410 -2.26 8.87 -16.20
CA ILE A 410 -1.30 9.01 -15.09
C ILE A 410 -0.68 7.69 -14.66
N THR A 411 -1.45 6.60 -14.69
CA THR A 411 -0.95 5.25 -14.37
C THR A 411 0.10 4.79 -15.38
N ALA A 412 -0.16 4.98 -16.68
CA ALA A 412 0.80 4.63 -17.73
C ALA A 412 2.02 5.55 -17.71
N ARG A 413 1.84 6.86 -17.48
CA ARG A 413 2.93 7.84 -17.34
C ARG A 413 3.85 7.47 -16.17
N GLY A 414 3.28 7.07 -15.03
CA GLY A 414 4.03 6.58 -13.87
C GLY A 414 4.85 5.33 -14.19
N ALA A 415 4.24 4.32 -14.82
CA ALA A 415 4.95 3.10 -15.22
C ALA A 415 6.05 3.38 -16.24
N TRP A 416 5.86 4.39 -17.08
CA TRP A 416 6.84 4.82 -18.05
C TRP A 416 8.06 5.49 -17.43
N GLU A 417 7.98 6.07 -16.23
CA GLU A 417 9.17 6.54 -15.50
C GLU A 417 10.11 5.38 -15.16
N SER A 418 9.57 4.22 -14.75
CA SER A 418 10.33 2.99 -14.57
C SER A 418 10.95 2.49 -15.87
N VAL A 419 10.18 2.47 -16.96
CA VAL A 419 10.67 2.07 -18.29
C VAL A 419 11.84 2.97 -18.71
N LYS A 420 11.69 4.30 -18.61
CA LYS A 420 12.77 5.26 -18.91
C LYS A 420 14.01 5.01 -18.06
N ARG A 421 13.85 4.72 -16.76
CA ARG A 421 14.98 4.41 -15.86
C ARG A 421 15.70 3.15 -16.32
N HIS A 422 14.98 2.06 -16.57
CA HIS A 422 15.58 0.79 -17.00
C HIS A 422 16.33 0.91 -18.34
N PHE A 423 15.75 1.59 -19.32
CA PHE A 423 16.41 1.80 -20.62
C PHE A 423 17.64 2.70 -20.52
N ARG A 424 17.61 3.72 -19.66
CA ARG A 424 18.77 4.56 -19.40
C ARG A 424 19.94 3.78 -18.79
N GLU A 425 19.68 2.85 -17.89
CA GLU A 425 20.69 1.92 -17.36
C GLU A 425 21.30 1.03 -18.44
N LEU A 426 20.59 0.84 -19.55
CA LEU A 426 21.02 0.09 -20.71
C LEU A 426 21.62 0.96 -21.82
N GLY A 427 21.79 2.27 -21.58
CA GLY A 427 22.34 3.23 -22.54
C GLY A 427 21.44 3.54 -23.72
N LEU A 428 20.11 3.35 -23.59
CA LEU A 428 19.14 3.64 -24.64
C LEU A 428 18.12 4.67 -24.15
N ASP A 429 17.88 5.71 -24.95
CA ASP A 429 16.84 6.71 -24.69
C ASP A 429 15.57 6.41 -25.50
N THR A 430 14.56 5.90 -24.80
CA THR A 430 13.24 5.57 -25.39
C THR A 430 12.54 6.76 -26.04
N GLN A 431 12.95 8.00 -25.74
CA GLN A 431 12.32 9.21 -26.27
C GLN A 431 12.96 9.70 -27.57
N THR A 432 14.12 9.14 -27.96
CA THR A 432 14.86 9.57 -29.16
C THR A 432 15.34 8.42 -30.05
N GLN A 433 15.32 7.18 -29.56
CA GLN A 433 15.85 6.01 -30.25
C GLN A 433 14.79 4.90 -30.40
N PRO A 434 14.74 4.19 -31.54
CA PRO A 434 13.81 3.09 -31.76
C PRO A 434 14.13 1.87 -30.90
N PHE A 435 13.08 1.18 -30.44
CA PHE A 435 13.17 -0.06 -29.67
C PHE A 435 11.92 -0.94 -29.90
N THR A 436 12.10 -2.25 -29.76
CA THR A 436 11.05 -3.25 -30.03
C THR A 436 10.19 -3.51 -28.79
N VAL A 437 8.87 -3.67 -29.00
CA VAL A 437 7.89 -3.87 -27.93
C VAL A 437 6.98 -5.06 -28.24
N ALA A 438 6.80 -5.95 -27.25
CA ALA A 438 5.68 -6.87 -27.18
C ALA A 438 4.74 -6.48 -26.03
N GLY A 439 3.45 -6.77 -26.17
CA GLY A 439 2.44 -6.19 -25.29
C GLY A 439 1.29 -7.10 -24.88
N VAL A 440 0.76 -6.88 -23.67
CA VAL A 440 -0.52 -7.44 -23.23
C VAL A 440 -1.55 -6.31 -23.12
N GLY A 441 -2.52 -6.28 -24.03
CA GLY A 441 -3.56 -5.27 -24.10
C GLY A 441 -3.91 -4.84 -25.53
N ASP A 442 -4.73 -3.79 -25.64
CA ASP A 442 -5.10 -3.14 -26.89
C ASP A 442 -5.19 -1.62 -26.73
N MET A 443 -5.32 -0.90 -27.84
CA MET A 443 -5.39 0.57 -27.85
C MET A 443 -6.68 1.14 -27.22
N SER A 444 -7.70 0.33 -26.91
CA SER A 444 -8.88 0.81 -26.18
C SER A 444 -8.66 0.85 -24.66
N GLY A 445 -7.70 0.05 -24.17
CA GLY A 445 -7.31 -0.03 -22.77
C GLY A 445 -6.65 1.25 -22.26
N ASP A 446 -6.94 1.63 -21.02
CA ASP A 446 -6.36 2.81 -20.37
C ASP A 446 -4.83 2.71 -20.32
N VAL A 447 -4.31 1.68 -19.64
CA VAL A 447 -2.87 1.57 -19.39
C VAL A 447 -2.08 1.19 -20.63
N PHE A 448 -2.58 0.24 -21.43
CA PHE A 448 -1.93 -0.19 -22.66
C PHE A 448 -1.95 0.92 -23.71
N GLY A 449 -3.12 1.50 -23.98
CA GLY A 449 -3.30 2.54 -24.98
C GLY A 449 -2.49 3.78 -24.67
N ASN A 450 -2.55 4.30 -23.44
CA ASN A 450 -1.70 5.42 -23.04
C ASN A 450 -0.21 5.05 -23.13
N GLY A 451 0.19 3.89 -22.61
CA GLY A 451 1.60 3.45 -22.61
C GLY A 451 2.22 3.38 -24.02
N MET A 452 1.48 2.84 -24.99
CA MET A 452 1.93 2.74 -26.39
C MET A 452 1.98 4.07 -27.16
N LEU A 453 1.57 5.18 -26.52
CA LEU A 453 1.66 6.54 -27.06
C LEU A 453 2.73 7.40 -26.38
N LEU A 454 3.35 6.94 -25.29
CA LEU A 454 4.38 7.67 -24.52
C LEU A 454 5.75 7.71 -25.21
N SER A 455 5.91 7.06 -26.35
CA SER A 455 7.06 7.25 -27.24
C SER A 455 6.67 7.05 -28.70
N ARG A 456 7.13 7.97 -29.55
CA ARG A 456 7.02 7.88 -31.01
C ARG A 456 7.98 6.87 -31.62
N HIS A 457 8.94 6.36 -30.84
CA HIS A 457 9.98 5.45 -31.30
C HIS A 457 9.67 3.97 -31.02
N ILE A 458 8.48 3.68 -30.52
CA ILE A 458 8.00 2.31 -30.29
C ILE A 458 7.83 1.57 -31.62
N ARG A 459 8.50 0.43 -31.75
CA ARG A 459 8.24 -0.60 -32.75
C ARG A 459 7.44 -1.74 -32.10
N LEU A 460 6.10 -1.64 -32.12
CA LEU A 460 5.21 -2.64 -31.53
C LEU A 460 5.12 -3.88 -32.42
N VAL A 461 5.88 -4.92 -32.11
CA VAL A 461 5.99 -6.11 -32.96
C VAL A 461 4.91 -7.14 -32.71
N ALA A 462 4.36 -7.19 -31.50
CA ALA A 462 3.25 -8.07 -31.17
C ALA A 462 2.45 -7.56 -29.97
N ALA A 463 1.15 -7.83 -29.97
CA ALA A 463 0.29 -7.60 -28.82
C ALA A 463 -0.85 -8.62 -28.80
N PHE A 464 -1.43 -8.87 -27.63
CA PHE A 464 -2.67 -9.65 -27.54
C PHE A 464 -3.60 -9.13 -26.45
N ASP A 465 -4.90 -9.30 -26.66
CA ASP A 465 -5.94 -9.00 -25.68
C ASP A 465 -6.88 -10.21 -25.49
N HIS A 466 -8.02 -9.99 -24.85
CA HIS A 466 -9.05 -11.01 -24.70
C HIS A 466 -9.70 -11.45 -26.03
N ARG A 467 -9.52 -10.69 -27.12
CA ARG A 467 -10.20 -10.90 -28.41
C ARG A 467 -9.24 -11.35 -29.52
N HIS A 468 -8.08 -10.71 -29.63
CA HIS A 468 -7.21 -10.80 -30.79
C HIS A 468 -5.73 -10.96 -30.43
N ILE A 469 -4.96 -11.43 -31.41
CA ILE A 469 -3.50 -11.41 -31.44
C ILE A 469 -3.10 -10.53 -32.64
N PHE A 470 -2.29 -9.51 -32.38
CA PHE A 470 -1.71 -8.58 -33.35
C PHE A 470 -0.22 -8.89 -33.51
N ILE A 471 0.27 -8.98 -34.75
CA ILE A 471 1.70 -9.11 -35.07
C ILE A 471 2.04 -8.17 -36.22
N ASP A 472 3.11 -7.41 -36.06
CA ASP A 472 3.72 -6.57 -37.09
C ASP A 472 5.24 -6.81 -37.08
N PRO A 473 5.81 -7.56 -38.03
CA PRO A 473 7.22 -7.97 -37.96
C PRO A 473 8.26 -6.84 -38.00
N ASP A 474 7.99 -5.77 -38.75
CA ASP A 474 8.88 -4.62 -38.93
C ASP A 474 8.09 -3.30 -39.01
N PRO A 475 7.49 -2.84 -37.89
CA PRO A 475 6.65 -1.65 -37.87
C PRO A 475 7.47 -0.38 -38.06
N GLU A 476 7.02 0.52 -38.93
CA GLU A 476 7.57 1.86 -39.07
C GLU A 476 7.06 2.74 -37.92
N ALA A 477 7.97 3.33 -37.14
CA ALA A 477 7.63 3.88 -35.82
C ALA A 477 6.66 5.08 -35.88
N GLU A 478 6.87 6.03 -36.79
CA GLU A 478 6.08 7.27 -36.82
C GLU A 478 4.67 7.03 -37.37
N SER A 479 4.53 6.33 -38.50
CA SER A 479 3.23 6.02 -39.11
C SER A 479 2.40 5.09 -38.22
N THR A 480 3.01 4.06 -37.63
CA THR A 480 2.28 3.17 -36.71
C THR A 480 1.94 3.85 -35.38
N TRP A 481 2.70 4.86 -34.93
CA TRP A 481 2.30 5.69 -33.78
C TRP A 481 1.06 6.52 -34.09
N GLN A 482 1.00 7.15 -35.27
CA GLN A 482 -0.19 7.91 -35.71
C GLN A 482 -1.43 7.01 -35.77
N GLU A 483 -1.27 5.78 -36.26
CA GLU A 483 -2.36 4.81 -36.31
C GLU A 483 -2.79 4.34 -34.91
N ARG A 484 -1.85 4.04 -34.01
CA ARG A 484 -2.15 3.77 -32.60
C ARG A 484 -2.92 4.93 -31.96
N ALA A 485 -2.53 6.17 -32.23
CA ALA A 485 -3.20 7.37 -31.71
C ALA A 485 -4.63 7.49 -32.26
N ARG A 486 -4.84 7.21 -33.55
CA ARG A 486 -6.19 7.15 -34.16
C ARG A 486 -7.06 6.10 -33.47
N LEU A 487 -6.55 4.89 -33.27
CA LEU A 487 -7.28 3.81 -32.61
C LEU A 487 -7.63 4.13 -31.16
N PHE A 488 -6.73 4.78 -30.43
CA PHE A 488 -6.99 5.22 -29.05
C PHE A 488 -8.10 6.26 -28.96
N ALA A 489 -8.21 7.14 -29.97
CA ALA A 489 -9.23 8.19 -30.02
C ALA A 489 -10.63 7.69 -30.43
N LEU A 490 -10.76 6.46 -30.92
CA LEU A 490 -12.06 5.90 -31.28
C LEU A 490 -12.91 5.64 -30.02
N PRO A 491 -14.24 5.88 -30.05
CA PRO A 491 -15.13 5.59 -28.93
C PRO A 491 -15.10 4.11 -28.49
N ARG A 492 -14.90 3.21 -29.46
CA ARG A 492 -14.64 1.79 -29.27
C ARG A 492 -13.62 1.36 -30.32
N SER A 493 -12.61 0.61 -29.90
CA SER A 493 -11.60 0.07 -30.81
C SER A 493 -11.17 -1.34 -30.40
N SER A 494 -10.54 -2.01 -31.36
CA SER A 494 -9.93 -3.32 -31.26
C SER A 494 -8.77 -3.39 -32.24
N TRP A 495 -7.97 -4.45 -32.17
CA TRP A 495 -6.94 -4.70 -33.17
C TRP A 495 -7.49 -4.89 -34.59
N GLU A 496 -8.76 -5.29 -34.76
CA GLU A 496 -9.36 -5.40 -36.10
C GLU A 496 -9.58 -4.05 -36.79
N ASP A 497 -9.67 -2.97 -36.02
CA ASP A 497 -9.84 -1.61 -36.53
C ASP A 497 -8.51 -1.02 -37.06
N TYR A 498 -7.38 -1.70 -36.82
CA TYR A 498 -6.04 -1.29 -37.26
C TYR A 498 -5.95 -1.28 -38.79
N ASP A 499 -5.40 -0.21 -39.36
CA ASP A 499 -5.18 -0.12 -40.80
C ASP A 499 -4.17 -1.17 -41.28
N LYS A 500 -4.69 -2.22 -41.92
CA LYS A 500 -3.90 -3.35 -42.42
C LYS A 500 -2.87 -2.94 -43.48
N ALA A 501 -3.03 -1.79 -44.13
CA ALA A 501 -2.04 -1.28 -45.08
C ALA A 501 -0.74 -0.81 -44.40
N LEU A 502 -0.78 -0.54 -43.09
CA LEU A 502 0.38 -0.13 -42.30
C LEU A 502 1.10 -1.31 -41.63
N ILE A 503 0.50 -2.49 -41.62
CA ILE A 503 1.12 -3.70 -41.08
C ILE A 503 2.16 -4.20 -42.09
N SER A 504 3.39 -4.42 -41.62
CA SER A 504 4.49 -4.90 -42.47
C SER A 504 4.26 -6.31 -43.02
N GLU A 505 5.07 -6.68 -44.03
CA GLU A 505 4.94 -7.97 -44.70
C GLU A 505 5.03 -9.14 -43.69
N GLY A 506 4.03 -10.03 -43.75
CA GLY A 506 3.96 -11.21 -42.89
C GLY A 506 3.31 -10.96 -41.52
N GLY A 507 2.86 -9.74 -41.23
CA GLY A 507 2.04 -9.40 -40.07
C GLY A 507 0.53 -9.60 -40.28
N GLY A 508 -0.25 -9.38 -39.23
CA GLY A 508 -1.69 -9.48 -39.27
C GLY A 508 -2.38 -9.41 -37.90
N VAL A 509 -3.70 -9.59 -37.94
CA VAL A 509 -4.58 -9.65 -36.75
C VAL A 509 -5.42 -10.90 -36.84
N TRP A 510 -5.40 -11.71 -35.78
CA TRP A 510 -6.13 -12.97 -35.71
C TRP A 510 -7.03 -13.04 -34.47
N PRO A 511 -8.22 -13.64 -34.57
CA PRO A 511 -9.07 -13.87 -33.41
C PRO A 511 -8.47 -14.94 -32.49
N ARG A 512 -8.56 -14.72 -31.18
CA ARG A 512 -8.13 -15.69 -30.16
C ARG A 512 -8.91 -17.01 -30.21
N SER A 513 -10.09 -17.01 -30.84
CA SER A 513 -10.92 -18.20 -31.07
C SER A 513 -10.47 -19.06 -32.25
N ALA A 514 -9.45 -18.66 -33.01
CA ALA A 514 -8.90 -19.47 -34.10
C ALA A 514 -8.38 -20.82 -33.59
N LYS A 515 -8.52 -21.87 -34.41
CA LYS A 515 -7.96 -23.19 -34.07
C LYS A 515 -6.43 -23.23 -34.16
N SER A 516 -5.89 -22.55 -35.17
CA SER A 516 -4.46 -22.43 -35.44
C SER A 516 -4.22 -21.17 -36.27
N ILE A 517 -3.06 -20.54 -36.09
CA ILE A 517 -2.61 -19.36 -36.82
C ILE A 517 -1.36 -19.77 -37.61
N ALA A 518 -1.37 -19.57 -38.93
CA ALA A 518 -0.18 -19.78 -39.77
C ALA A 518 0.75 -18.56 -39.64
N LEU A 519 2.04 -18.81 -39.44
CA LEU A 519 3.03 -17.77 -39.19
C LEU A 519 3.96 -17.62 -40.40
N SER A 520 4.11 -16.39 -40.86
CA SER A 520 5.05 -16.04 -41.91
C SER A 520 6.52 -16.22 -41.45
N PRO A 521 7.49 -16.37 -42.37
CA PRO A 521 8.91 -16.32 -42.01
C PRO A 521 9.31 -15.06 -41.23
N GLN A 522 8.73 -13.90 -41.55
CA GLN A 522 8.99 -12.61 -40.90
C GLN A 522 8.49 -12.61 -39.45
N ALA A 523 7.23 -13.02 -39.22
CA ALA A 523 6.65 -13.13 -37.88
C ALA A 523 7.40 -14.14 -36.99
N ARG A 524 7.83 -15.26 -37.57
CA ARG A 524 8.67 -16.25 -36.90
C ARG A 524 10.01 -15.69 -36.48
N ALA A 525 10.68 -14.94 -37.35
CA ALA A 525 11.98 -14.35 -37.06
C ALA A 525 11.92 -13.34 -35.90
N VAL A 526 10.96 -12.40 -35.93
CA VAL A 526 10.86 -11.37 -34.88
C VAL A 526 10.45 -11.94 -33.51
N LEU A 527 9.62 -13.00 -33.51
CA LEU A 527 9.16 -13.64 -32.27
C LEU A 527 10.10 -14.75 -31.77
N GLY A 528 11.09 -15.16 -32.55
CA GLY A 528 11.98 -16.28 -32.23
C GLY A 528 11.25 -17.64 -32.23
N ILE A 529 10.36 -17.86 -33.19
CA ILE A 529 9.53 -19.06 -33.32
C ILE A 529 9.96 -19.90 -34.53
N GLU A 530 10.15 -21.21 -34.35
CA GLU A 530 10.44 -22.12 -35.48
C GLU A 530 9.17 -22.65 -36.17
N ALA A 531 8.13 -22.93 -35.38
CA ALA A 531 6.88 -23.52 -35.85
C ALA A 531 6.16 -22.66 -36.91
N GLU A 532 5.70 -23.29 -37.99
CA GLU A 532 4.96 -22.64 -39.09
C GLU A 532 3.51 -22.31 -38.74
N SER A 533 2.95 -22.97 -37.73
CA SER A 533 1.61 -22.67 -37.23
C SER A 533 1.48 -23.04 -35.77
N LEU A 534 0.74 -22.23 -35.01
CA LEU A 534 0.49 -22.45 -33.58
C LEU A 534 -0.99 -22.18 -33.22
N PRO A 535 -1.56 -22.92 -32.26
CA PRO A 535 -2.78 -22.49 -31.58
C PRO A 535 -2.60 -21.13 -30.89
N PRO A 536 -3.64 -20.28 -30.77
CA PRO A 536 -3.53 -18.96 -30.17
C PRO A 536 -2.92 -18.94 -28.76
N ALA A 537 -3.24 -19.93 -27.92
CA ALA A 537 -2.68 -20.06 -26.58
C ALA A 537 -1.16 -20.23 -26.59
N GLU A 538 -0.63 -21.07 -27.48
CA GLU A 538 0.81 -21.29 -27.63
C GLU A 538 1.49 -20.08 -28.26
N LEU A 539 0.86 -19.42 -29.23
CA LEU A 539 1.38 -18.19 -29.82
C LEU A 539 1.51 -17.07 -28.79
N MET A 540 0.52 -16.88 -27.92
CA MET A 540 0.62 -15.89 -26.83
C MET A 540 1.76 -16.23 -25.85
N ARG A 541 2.01 -17.52 -25.55
CA ARG A 541 3.17 -17.95 -24.77
C ARG A 541 4.49 -17.58 -25.46
N CYS A 542 4.56 -17.74 -26.78
CA CYS A 542 5.73 -17.33 -27.56
C CYS A 542 5.92 -15.81 -27.56
N ILE A 543 4.84 -15.03 -27.68
CA ILE A 543 4.89 -13.55 -27.59
C ILE A 543 5.45 -13.11 -26.23
N LEU A 544 5.01 -13.72 -25.13
CA LEU A 544 5.56 -13.44 -23.79
C LEU A 544 7.06 -13.76 -23.69
N LYS A 545 7.57 -14.70 -24.49
CA LYS A 545 8.98 -15.11 -24.53
C LYS A 545 9.78 -14.44 -25.65
N ALA A 546 9.18 -13.52 -26.41
CA ALA A 546 9.81 -12.94 -27.59
C ALA A 546 11.07 -12.13 -27.22
N PRO A 547 12.12 -12.16 -28.07
CA PRO A 547 13.37 -11.44 -27.83
C PRO A 547 13.25 -9.94 -28.17
N VAL A 548 12.39 -9.22 -27.44
CA VAL A 548 12.12 -7.78 -27.62
C VAL A 548 12.83 -6.92 -26.59
N ASP A 549 12.96 -5.62 -26.83
CA ASP A 549 13.54 -4.72 -25.83
C ASP A 549 12.62 -4.53 -24.62
N LEU A 550 11.32 -4.36 -24.84
CA LEU A 550 10.29 -4.17 -23.81
C LEU A 550 9.16 -5.17 -23.96
N LEU A 551 8.85 -5.89 -22.89
CA LEU A 551 7.53 -6.50 -22.70
C LEU A 551 6.71 -5.57 -21.81
N TYR A 552 5.59 -5.04 -22.31
CA TYR A 552 4.73 -4.12 -21.58
C TYR A 552 3.39 -4.77 -21.24
N ASN A 553 3.12 -4.96 -19.94
CA ASN A 553 1.83 -5.44 -19.48
C ASN A 553 0.90 -4.25 -19.19
N GLY A 554 -0.08 -4.01 -20.06
CA GLY A 554 -1.16 -3.05 -19.82
C GLY A 554 -2.51 -3.73 -19.54
N GLY A 555 -2.52 -5.06 -19.40
CA GLY A 555 -3.71 -5.88 -19.22
C GLY A 555 -3.93 -6.33 -17.78
N ILE A 556 -4.93 -7.20 -17.59
CA ILE A 556 -5.26 -7.84 -16.30
C ILE A 556 -4.88 -9.31 -16.39
N GLY A 557 -4.23 -9.84 -15.36
CA GLY A 557 -3.89 -11.26 -15.23
C GLY A 557 -2.42 -11.50 -14.91
N THR A 558 -2.11 -12.68 -14.39
CA THR A 558 -0.76 -13.10 -14.02
C THR A 558 -0.20 -14.05 -15.05
N TYR A 559 0.65 -13.52 -15.94
CA TYR A 559 1.23 -14.19 -17.10
C TYR A 559 2.61 -14.80 -16.82
N ILE A 560 3.29 -14.35 -15.77
CA ILE A 560 4.65 -14.77 -15.43
C ILE A 560 4.69 -15.31 -14.00
N LYS A 561 5.31 -16.47 -13.80
CA LYS A 561 5.59 -17.06 -12.47
C LYS A 561 7.05 -17.50 -12.36
N ALA A 562 7.49 -17.98 -11.21
CA ALA A 562 8.77 -18.69 -11.12
C ALA A 562 8.65 -20.17 -11.52
N THR A 563 9.78 -20.77 -11.87
CA THR A 563 9.87 -22.22 -12.13
C THR A 563 9.49 -23.05 -10.90
N SER A 564 9.70 -22.52 -9.69
CA SER A 564 9.33 -23.16 -8.42
C SER A 564 7.83 -23.12 -8.11
N GLU A 565 7.05 -22.32 -8.84
CA GLU A 565 5.60 -22.19 -8.64
C GLU A 565 4.83 -23.08 -9.63
N THR A 566 3.72 -23.65 -9.18
CA THR A 566 2.75 -24.31 -10.07
C THR A 566 1.75 -23.29 -10.62
N ASP A 567 1.15 -23.56 -11.76
CA ASP A 567 0.11 -22.69 -12.31
C ASP A 567 -1.10 -22.56 -11.35
N ALA A 568 -1.53 -23.68 -10.78
CA ALA A 568 -2.64 -23.72 -9.84
C ALA A 568 -2.39 -22.86 -8.57
N SER A 569 -1.15 -22.75 -8.10
CA SER A 569 -0.82 -21.97 -6.90
C SER A 569 -0.85 -20.45 -7.11
N VAL A 570 -0.86 -19.96 -8.34
CA VAL A 570 -0.90 -18.51 -8.66
C VAL A 570 -2.29 -17.92 -8.39
N GLY A 571 -3.35 -18.73 -8.53
CA GLY A 571 -4.73 -18.30 -8.26
C GLY A 571 -5.44 -17.58 -9.41
N ASP A 572 -4.84 -17.49 -10.60
CA ASP A 572 -5.43 -16.92 -11.82
C ASP A 572 -5.68 -18.01 -12.89
N ARG A 573 -6.72 -18.82 -12.67
CA ARG A 573 -7.01 -19.99 -13.52
C ARG A 573 -7.23 -19.65 -15.00
N ALA A 574 -7.70 -18.44 -15.31
CA ALA A 574 -7.98 -18.02 -16.67
C ALA A 574 -6.71 -17.93 -17.54
N ASN A 575 -5.55 -17.75 -16.91
CA ASN A 575 -4.26 -17.61 -17.57
C ASN A 575 -3.33 -18.81 -17.39
N ASP A 576 -3.78 -19.89 -16.74
CA ASP A 576 -2.94 -21.09 -16.50
C ASP A 576 -2.33 -21.64 -17.80
N ALA A 577 -3.11 -21.74 -18.87
CA ALA A 577 -2.60 -22.21 -20.16
C ALA A 577 -1.57 -21.26 -20.81
N LEU A 578 -1.60 -19.97 -20.47
CA LEU A 578 -0.76 -18.93 -21.09
C LEU A 578 0.53 -18.66 -20.30
N ARG A 579 0.59 -19.08 -19.04
CA ARG A 579 1.61 -18.63 -18.10
C ARG A 579 3.00 -19.16 -18.43
N VAL A 580 4.01 -18.30 -18.35
CA VAL A 580 5.42 -18.62 -18.59
C VAL A 580 6.26 -18.39 -17.33
N ASN A 581 7.49 -18.91 -17.31
CA ASN A 581 8.40 -18.68 -16.20
C ASN A 581 9.21 -17.39 -16.42
N GLY A 582 9.62 -16.72 -15.34
CA GLY A 582 10.49 -15.54 -15.40
C GLY A 582 11.85 -15.86 -16.04
N ALA A 583 12.36 -17.08 -15.85
CA ALA A 583 13.57 -17.57 -16.50
C ALA A 583 13.43 -17.68 -18.03
N ASP A 584 12.21 -17.85 -18.54
CA ASP A 584 11.94 -18.00 -19.97
C ASP A 584 11.84 -16.66 -20.70
N LEU A 585 11.72 -15.54 -19.98
CA LEU A 585 11.63 -14.22 -20.59
C LEU A 585 12.95 -13.87 -21.29
N ALA A 586 12.84 -13.49 -22.56
CA ALA A 586 13.97 -13.04 -23.38
C ALA A 586 14.02 -11.52 -23.54
N CYS A 587 13.00 -10.79 -23.05
CA CYS A 587 13.00 -9.34 -23.13
C CYS A 587 14.08 -8.72 -22.21
N ARG A 588 14.51 -7.50 -22.53
CA ARG A 588 15.50 -6.78 -21.70
C ARG A 588 14.83 -6.08 -20.51
N VAL A 589 13.66 -5.49 -20.76
CA VAL A 589 12.85 -4.77 -19.77
C VAL A 589 11.44 -5.37 -19.72
N PHE A 590 10.90 -5.54 -18.52
CA PHE A 590 9.49 -5.84 -18.29
C PHE A 590 8.85 -4.69 -17.51
N GLY A 591 7.87 -4.01 -18.12
CA GLY A 591 7.13 -2.91 -17.49
C GLY A 591 5.72 -3.34 -17.12
N GLU A 592 5.36 -3.20 -15.84
CA GLU A 592 4.06 -3.58 -15.30
C GLU A 592 3.14 -2.38 -15.10
N GLY A 593 2.54 -1.90 -16.18
CA GLY A 593 1.47 -0.90 -16.08
C GLY A 593 0.20 -1.48 -15.44
N GLY A 594 -0.17 -2.71 -15.79
CA GLY A 594 -1.30 -3.44 -15.20
C GLY A 594 -0.95 -4.02 -13.82
N ASN A 595 -1.97 -4.41 -13.04
CA ASN A 595 -1.74 -5.06 -11.75
C ASN A 595 -1.44 -6.56 -11.93
N LEU A 596 -0.50 -7.08 -11.14
CA LEU A 596 -0.17 -8.50 -10.99
C LEU A 596 0.17 -9.22 -12.32
N GLY A 597 0.92 -8.58 -13.22
CA GLY A 597 1.41 -9.20 -14.46
C GLY A 597 2.33 -10.40 -14.24
N ALA A 598 3.11 -10.35 -13.17
CA ALA A 598 3.98 -11.41 -12.69
C ALA A 598 3.76 -11.71 -11.20
N THR A 599 4.02 -12.95 -10.78
CA THR A 599 4.23 -13.25 -9.35
C THR A 599 5.53 -12.60 -8.87
N GLN A 600 5.65 -12.38 -7.56
CA GLN A 600 6.87 -11.83 -6.99
C GLN A 600 8.09 -12.71 -7.28
N LEU A 601 7.95 -14.03 -7.15
CA LEU A 601 9.02 -14.98 -7.47
C LEU A 601 9.37 -14.95 -8.96
N GLY A 602 8.39 -14.80 -9.86
CA GLY A 602 8.64 -14.66 -11.30
C GLY A 602 9.45 -13.41 -11.64
N ARG A 603 9.17 -12.28 -10.98
CA ARG A 603 9.99 -11.06 -11.11
C ARG A 603 11.42 -11.27 -10.62
N ILE A 604 11.59 -11.94 -9.47
CA ILE A 604 12.90 -12.24 -8.90
C ILE A 604 13.70 -13.14 -9.85
N GLU A 605 13.07 -14.19 -10.39
CA GLU A 605 13.71 -15.11 -11.34
C GLU A 605 14.18 -14.39 -12.61
N PHE A 606 13.35 -13.51 -13.19
CA PHE A 606 13.72 -12.69 -14.35
C PHE A 606 14.86 -11.70 -14.01
N ALA A 607 14.79 -11.04 -12.85
CA ALA A 607 15.80 -10.08 -12.43
C ALA A 607 17.16 -10.74 -12.14
N LEU A 608 17.17 -11.95 -11.58
CA LEU A 608 18.39 -12.73 -11.33
C LEU A 608 19.09 -13.17 -12.64
N LYS A 609 18.32 -13.34 -13.73
CA LYS A 609 18.85 -13.58 -15.09
C LYS A 609 19.47 -12.32 -15.72
N GLY A 610 19.23 -11.13 -15.13
CA GLY A 610 19.71 -9.84 -15.64
C GLY A 610 18.62 -8.98 -16.29
N GLY A 611 17.37 -9.46 -16.32
CA GLY A 611 16.22 -8.68 -16.76
C GLY A 611 15.95 -7.48 -15.85
N LYS A 612 15.40 -6.41 -16.42
CA LYS A 612 15.05 -5.19 -15.68
C LYS A 612 13.55 -5.16 -15.42
N VAL A 613 13.17 -5.18 -14.14
CA VAL A 613 11.79 -5.21 -13.69
C VAL A 613 11.68 -4.63 -12.27
N TYR A 614 10.64 -3.85 -12.01
CA TYR A 614 10.18 -3.51 -10.66
C TYR A 614 8.90 -4.27 -10.33
N THR A 615 8.36 -4.07 -9.14
CA THR A 615 7.01 -4.53 -8.85
C THR A 615 5.99 -3.57 -9.47
N ASP A 616 4.80 -4.09 -9.79
CA ASP A 616 3.64 -3.27 -10.17
C ASP A 616 3.35 -2.14 -9.16
N ALA A 617 3.56 -2.39 -7.87
CA ALA A 617 3.45 -1.39 -6.80
C ALA A 617 4.39 -0.18 -6.95
N ILE A 618 5.48 -0.30 -7.72
CA ILE A 618 6.36 0.82 -8.09
C ILE A 618 5.94 1.41 -9.43
N ASP A 619 5.76 0.55 -10.44
CA ASP A 619 5.46 0.97 -11.81
C ASP A 619 4.13 1.73 -11.90
N ASN A 620 3.04 1.14 -11.42
CA ASN A 620 1.69 1.69 -11.61
C ASN A 620 1.16 2.48 -10.41
N SER A 621 2.05 2.93 -9.52
CA SER A 621 1.68 3.71 -8.32
C SER A 621 1.10 5.09 -8.64
N GLY A 622 1.38 5.65 -9.83
CA GLY A 622 0.88 6.96 -10.22
C GLY A 622 -0.65 7.09 -10.18
N GLY A 623 -1.37 5.99 -10.42
CA GLY A 623 -2.83 5.96 -10.27
C GLY A 623 -3.29 6.10 -8.82
N VAL A 624 -2.62 5.43 -7.87
CA VAL A 624 -3.05 5.50 -6.45
C VAL A 624 -2.68 6.84 -5.82
N ASP A 625 -1.52 7.38 -6.20
CA ASP A 625 -0.98 8.68 -5.78
C ASP A 625 -1.84 9.84 -6.29
N CYS A 626 -2.20 9.84 -7.59
CA CYS A 626 -3.10 10.85 -8.16
C CYS A 626 -4.43 10.94 -7.40
N SER A 627 -5.00 9.79 -7.04
CA SER A 627 -6.22 9.80 -6.25
C SER A 627 -6.02 10.21 -4.79
N ASP A 628 -4.84 10.04 -4.20
CA ASP A 628 -4.56 10.56 -2.85
C ASP A 628 -4.54 12.09 -2.85
N HIS A 629 -3.90 12.68 -3.86
CA HIS A 629 -4.00 14.10 -4.15
C HIS A 629 -5.46 14.53 -4.36
N GLU A 630 -6.25 13.79 -5.16
CA GLU A 630 -7.68 14.10 -5.36
C GLU A 630 -8.46 14.16 -4.05
N VAL A 631 -8.35 13.12 -3.22
CA VAL A 631 -9.10 13.02 -1.95
C VAL A 631 -8.70 14.16 -1.01
N ASN A 632 -7.41 14.41 -0.82
CA ASN A 632 -6.93 15.47 0.08
C ASN A 632 -7.30 16.88 -0.44
N ILE A 633 -7.27 17.10 -1.76
CA ILE A 633 -7.75 18.36 -2.36
C ILE A 633 -9.26 18.52 -2.15
N LYS A 634 -10.05 17.46 -2.34
CA LYS A 634 -11.51 17.52 -2.11
C LYS A 634 -11.84 17.76 -0.64
N ILE A 635 -11.15 17.13 0.31
CA ILE A 635 -11.33 17.37 1.74
C ILE A 635 -11.10 18.86 2.06
N LEU A 636 -9.98 19.41 1.59
CA LEU A 636 -9.67 20.84 1.75
C LEU A 636 -10.76 21.73 1.12
N LEU A 637 -11.12 21.49 -0.13
CA LEU A 637 -12.06 22.36 -0.83
C LEU A 637 -13.50 22.21 -0.31
N ASN A 638 -13.87 21.05 0.25
CA ASN A 638 -15.16 20.86 0.89
C ASN A 638 -15.28 21.70 2.17
N SER A 639 -14.20 21.92 2.93
CA SER A 639 -14.23 22.85 4.07
C SER A 639 -14.42 24.30 3.60
N VAL A 640 -13.73 24.72 2.54
CA VAL A 640 -13.86 26.06 1.95
C VAL A 640 -15.29 26.31 1.41
N VAL A 641 -15.91 25.28 0.81
CA VAL A 641 -17.32 25.36 0.38
C VAL A 641 -18.26 25.44 1.57
N ALA A 642 -18.00 24.68 2.64
CA ALA A 642 -18.81 24.72 3.87
C ALA A 642 -18.73 26.08 4.58
N GLU A 643 -17.60 26.79 4.48
CA GLU A 643 -17.39 28.16 4.97
C GLU A 643 -18.05 29.22 4.07
N GLY A 644 -18.53 28.85 2.88
CA GLY A 644 -19.22 29.74 1.94
C GLY A 644 -18.28 30.55 1.03
N GLU A 645 -16.97 30.30 1.07
CA GLU A 645 -15.99 31.01 0.23
C GLU A 645 -15.98 30.54 -1.23
N LEU A 646 -16.41 29.30 -1.50
CA LEU A 646 -16.55 28.75 -2.85
C LEU A 646 -17.92 28.11 -3.05
N THR A 647 -18.46 28.25 -4.27
CA THR A 647 -19.56 27.40 -4.75
C THR A 647 -19.03 26.06 -5.25
N LEU A 648 -19.87 25.01 -5.24
CA LEU A 648 -19.53 23.69 -5.80
C LEU A 648 -19.05 23.78 -7.27
N LYS A 649 -19.64 24.69 -8.07
CA LYS A 649 -19.23 24.90 -9.46
C LYS A 649 -17.81 25.46 -9.58
N GLN A 650 -17.47 26.47 -8.77
CA GLN A 650 -16.13 27.04 -8.74
C GLN A 650 -15.10 26.03 -8.23
N ARG A 651 -15.48 25.24 -7.21
CA ARG A 651 -14.64 24.16 -6.67
C ARG A 651 -14.28 23.12 -7.74
N ASN A 652 -15.26 22.66 -8.51
CA ASN A 652 -15.04 21.65 -9.55
C ASN A 652 -14.20 22.19 -10.72
N GLN A 653 -14.38 23.47 -11.08
CA GLN A 653 -13.51 24.12 -12.08
C GLN A 653 -12.06 24.18 -11.59
N LEU A 654 -11.85 24.62 -10.34
CA LEU A 654 -10.50 24.69 -9.75
C LEU A 654 -9.82 23.32 -9.70
N LEU A 655 -10.56 22.26 -9.37
CA LEU A 655 -10.03 20.89 -9.40
C LEU A 655 -9.55 20.52 -10.81
N ALA A 656 -10.36 20.80 -11.84
CA ALA A 656 -9.98 20.53 -13.23
C ALA A 656 -8.75 21.33 -13.68
N ASP A 657 -8.65 22.60 -13.29
CA ASP A 657 -7.54 23.49 -13.65
C ASP A 657 -6.18 23.01 -13.10
N MET A 658 -6.18 22.22 -12.01
CA MET A 658 -4.96 21.71 -11.35
C MET A 658 -4.44 20.38 -11.91
N THR A 659 -5.10 19.79 -12.91
CA THR A 659 -4.82 18.42 -13.41
C THR A 659 -3.34 18.20 -13.76
N GLU A 660 -2.71 19.08 -14.55
CA GLU A 660 -1.31 18.89 -14.96
C GLU A 660 -0.30 19.12 -13.84
N GLU A 661 -0.62 19.99 -12.87
CA GLU A 661 0.25 20.18 -11.71
C GLU A 661 0.21 18.96 -10.81
N VAL A 662 -0.97 18.37 -10.56
CA VAL A 662 -1.09 17.09 -9.85
C VAL A 662 -0.34 15.99 -10.59
N ALA A 663 -0.42 15.94 -11.92
CA ALA A 663 0.38 14.98 -12.71
C ALA A 663 1.88 15.13 -12.43
N THR A 664 2.37 16.36 -12.34
CA THR A 664 3.79 16.66 -12.09
C THR A 664 4.20 16.23 -10.69
N LEU A 665 3.37 16.46 -9.68
CA LEU A 665 3.62 16.03 -8.29
C LEU A 665 3.72 14.50 -8.19
N VAL A 666 2.78 13.80 -8.80
CA VAL A 666 2.73 12.33 -8.84
C VAL A 666 3.96 11.75 -9.55
N LEU A 667 4.25 12.22 -10.76
CA LEU A 667 5.38 11.72 -11.54
C LEU A 667 6.73 12.01 -10.89
N ARG A 668 6.82 13.07 -10.06
CA ARG A 668 8.01 13.34 -9.28
C ARG A 668 8.29 12.23 -8.26
N ASP A 669 7.27 11.66 -7.64
CA ASP A 669 7.44 10.54 -6.73
C ASP A 669 7.82 9.25 -7.49
N ASN A 670 7.13 8.94 -8.59
CA ASN A 670 7.50 7.81 -9.47
C ASN A 670 8.97 7.87 -9.91
N TYR A 671 9.42 9.05 -10.34
CA TYR A 671 10.81 9.29 -10.73
C TYR A 671 11.79 9.01 -9.57
N ALA A 672 11.52 9.54 -8.38
CA ALA A 672 12.42 9.44 -7.24
C ALA A 672 12.50 8.00 -6.70
N GLN A 673 11.37 7.27 -6.67
CA GLN A 673 11.34 5.87 -6.25
C GLN A 673 12.19 4.97 -7.16
N THR A 674 12.09 5.15 -8.48
CA THR A 674 12.91 4.36 -9.41
C THR A 674 14.39 4.72 -9.33
N GLN A 675 14.72 5.99 -9.04
CA GLN A 675 16.10 6.44 -8.83
C GLN A 675 16.73 5.77 -7.59
N VAL A 676 16.06 5.78 -6.44
CA VAL A 676 16.64 5.19 -5.22
C VAL A 676 16.82 3.68 -5.35
N LEU A 677 15.90 2.98 -6.02
CA LEU A 677 16.04 1.53 -6.26
C LEU A 677 17.22 1.24 -7.18
N SER A 678 17.40 2.02 -8.25
CA SER A 678 18.56 1.92 -9.15
C SER A 678 19.88 2.15 -8.42
N VAL A 679 19.99 3.26 -7.66
CA VAL A 679 21.20 3.59 -6.87
C VAL A 679 21.50 2.54 -5.80
N THR A 680 20.46 2.04 -5.10
CA THR A 680 20.61 1.00 -4.08
C THR A 680 21.09 -0.32 -4.69
N ARG A 681 20.58 -0.70 -5.86
CA ARG A 681 20.98 -1.92 -6.56
C ARG A 681 22.45 -1.85 -7.01
N GLU A 682 22.91 -0.67 -7.45
CA GLU A 682 24.31 -0.48 -7.89
C GLU A 682 25.33 -0.67 -6.76
N ARG A 683 24.94 -0.40 -5.50
CA ARG A 683 25.77 -0.72 -4.33
C ARG A 683 25.91 -2.23 -4.10
N GLY A 684 24.99 -3.03 -4.62
CA GLY A 684 25.05 -4.48 -4.66
C GLY A 684 25.27 -5.12 -3.28
N SER A 685 26.21 -6.08 -3.21
CA SER A 685 26.49 -6.85 -2.00
C SER A 685 27.02 -6.03 -0.82
N ALA A 686 27.50 -4.79 -1.05
CA ALA A 686 28.00 -3.93 0.01
C ALA A 686 26.91 -3.51 1.02
N LEU A 687 25.64 -3.50 0.61
CA LEU A 687 24.50 -3.21 1.49
C LEU A 687 23.82 -4.46 2.05
N LEU A 688 24.23 -5.67 1.64
CA LEU A 688 23.46 -6.88 1.91
C LEU A 688 23.39 -7.20 3.42
N ASP A 689 24.45 -6.94 4.18
CA ASP A 689 24.45 -7.15 5.64
C ASP A 689 23.44 -6.23 6.34
N GLU A 690 23.42 -4.94 5.95
CA GLU A 690 22.48 -3.95 6.49
C GLU A 690 21.03 -4.31 6.13
N GLN A 691 20.80 -4.74 4.89
CA GLN A 691 19.49 -5.20 4.41
C GLN A 691 19.04 -6.45 5.17
N ALA A 692 19.94 -7.40 5.41
CA ALA A 692 19.65 -8.62 6.17
C ALA A 692 19.29 -8.31 7.64
N GLU A 693 20.01 -7.37 8.27
CA GLU A 693 19.69 -6.90 9.61
C GLU A 693 18.31 -6.22 9.66
N PHE A 694 18.00 -5.38 8.67
CA PHE A 694 16.69 -4.75 8.54
C PHE A 694 15.56 -5.77 8.40
N ILE A 695 15.72 -6.77 7.53
CA ILE A 695 14.75 -7.87 7.36
C ILE A 695 14.55 -8.63 8.69
N ARG A 696 15.64 -9.00 9.39
CA ARG A 696 15.56 -9.71 10.68
C ARG A 696 14.83 -8.88 11.73
N ARG A 697 15.15 -7.58 11.83
CA ARG A 697 14.55 -6.67 12.82
C ARG A 697 13.03 -6.56 12.61
N LEU A 698 12.59 -6.33 11.37
CA LEU A 698 11.16 -6.27 11.05
C LEU A 698 10.45 -7.61 11.27
N SER A 699 11.13 -8.72 10.99
CA SER A 699 10.59 -10.06 11.22
C SER A 699 10.40 -10.37 12.70
N PHE A 700 11.39 -10.02 13.52
CA PHE A 700 11.33 -10.17 14.98
C PHE A 700 10.24 -9.30 15.60
N ALA A 701 10.04 -8.09 15.08
CA ALA A 701 8.95 -7.19 15.51
C ALA A 701 7.55 -7.63 15.02
N GLY A 702 7.43 -8.75 14.29
CA GLY A 702 6.16 -9.22 13.75
C GLY A 702 5.59 -8.36 12.61
N ARG A 703 6.37 -7.40 12.09
CA ARG A 703 5.94 -6.46 11.06
C ARG A 703 6.10 -7.00 9.64
N LEU A 704 7.06 -7.91 9.45
CA LEU A 704 7.40 -8.50 8.17
C LEU A 704 7.39 -10.02 8.29
N ASN A 705 6.77 -10.71 7.34
CA ASN A 705 6.89 -12.15 7.22
C ASN A 705 7.64 -12.49 5.92
N ARG A 706 8.90 -12.93 6.05
CA ARG A 706 9.79 -13.22 4.92
C ARG A 706 9.18 -14.19 3.90
N LYS A 707 8.48 -15.22 4.39
CA LYS A 707 7.86 -16.24 3.54
C LYS A 707 6.68 -15.67 2.74
N ILE A 708 5.91 -14.78 3.36
CA ILE A 708 4.79 -14.11 2.70
C ILE A 708 5.34 -13.11 1.66
N GLU A 709 6.37 -12.33 2.00
CA GLU A 709 6.93 -11.31 1.09
C GLU A 709 7.98 -11.83 0.10
N PHE A 710 8.25 -13.14 0.12
CA PHE A 710 9.23 -13.79 -0.75
C PHE A 710 10.64 -13.16 -0.65
N LEU A 711 11.03 -12.77 0.57
CA LEU A 711 12.37 -12.27 0.86
C LEU A 711 13.30 -13.42 1.27
N PRO A 712 14.60 -13.36 0.89
CA PRO A 712 15.52 -14.47 1.10
C PRO A 712 15.71 -14.79 2.58
N LEU A 713 15.95 -16.06 2.89
CA LEU A 713 16.34 -16.54 4.23
C LEU A 713 17.83 -16.31 4.49
N ASP A 714 18.29 -16.52 5.73
CA ASP A 714 19.68 -16.20 6.12
C ASP A 714 20.72 -17.03 5.35
N ASP A 715 20.41 -18.29 5.05
CA ASP A 715 21.27 -19.16 4.24
C ASP A 715 21.40 -18.66 2.79
N GLU A 716 20.28 -18.23 2.17
CA GLU A 716 20.27 -17.64 0.82
C GLU A 716 21.05 -16.32 0.77
N ILE A 717 20.93 -15.50 1.82
CA ILE A 717 21.70 -14.25 1.95
C ILE A 717 23.20 -14.56 2.03
N ALA A 718 23.60 -15.57 2.80
CA ALA A 718 25.00 -15.97 2.92
C ALA A 718 25.55 -16.49 1.57
N GLU A 719 24.80 -17.30 0.85
CA GLU A 719 25.17 -17.78 -0.50
C GLU A 719 25.34 -16.62 -1.49
N ARG A 720 24.38 -15.68 -1.51
CA ARG A 720 24.47 -14.48 -2.35
C ARG A 720 25.68 -13.63 -2.01
N LYS A 721 25.99 -13.45 -0.73
CA LYS A 721 27.18 -12.70 -0.28
C LYS A 721 28.47 -13.35 -0.78
N ALA A 722 28.59 -14.68 -0.65
CA ALA A 722 29.74 -15.44 -1.16
C ALA A 722 29.87 -15.29 -2.69
N ALA A 723 28.75 -15.24 -3.41
CA ALA A 723 28.69 -14.99 -4.85
C ALA A 723 28.80 -13.50 -5.26
N ARG A 724 28.98 -12.57 -4.31
CA ARG A 724 28.97 -11.11 -4.53
C ARG A 724 27.70 -10.59 -5.22
N LYS A 725 26.57 -11.22 -4.96
CA LYS A 725 25.24 -10.82 -5.44
C LYS A 725 24.48 -10.09 -4.34
N GLY A 726 23.88 -8.95 -4.67
CA GLY A 726 22.97 -8.23 -3.78
C GLY A 726 21.52 -8.71 -3.91
N LEU A 727 20.59 -7.98 -3.29
CA LEU A 727 19.16 -8.11 -3.56
C LEU A 727 18.82 -7.52 -4.94
N VAL A 728 17.82 -8.10 -5.61
CA VAL A 728 17.32 -7.61 -6.90
C VAL A 728 16.22 -6.56 -6.72
N ALA A 729 15.94 -5.80 -7.78
CA ALA A 729 15.01 -4.67 -7.74
C ALA A 729 13.60 -5.00 -7.16
N PRO A 730 12.96 -6.14 -7.47
CA PRO A 730 11.70 -6.53 -6.84
C PRO A 730 11.79 -6.75 -5.33
N GLU A 731 12.91 -7.25 -4.82
CA GLU A 731 13.13 -7.43 -3.37
C GLU A 731 13.41 -6.08 -2.69
N LEU A 732 14.18 -5.20 -3.35
CA LEU A 732 14.46 -3.86 -2.87
C LEU A 732 13.19 -2.99 -2.80
N ALA A 733 12.26 -3.16 -3.74
CA ALA A 733 10.96 -2.49 -3.73
C ALA A 733 10.15 -2.83 -2.46
N ILE A 734 10.17 -4.09 -2.03
CA ILE A 734 9.55 -4.52 -0.77
C ILE A 734 10.22 -3.83 0.42
N LEU A 735 11.56 -3.85 0.50
CA LEU A 735 12.27 -3.18 1.60
C LEU A 735 12.02 -1.68 1.64
N LEU A 736 11.92 -1.03 0.48
CA LEU A 736 11.58 0.38 0.36
C LEU A 736 10.20 0.67 0.97
N ALA A 737 9.19 -0.11 0.60
CA ALA A 737 7.84 0.04 1.13
C ALA A 737 7.78 -0.18 2.66
N TYR A 738 8.40 -1.25 3.17
CA TYR A 738 8.40 -1.54 4.61
C TYR A 738 9.17 -0.50 5.43
N SER A 739 10.23 0.10 4.87
CA SER A 739 10.95 1.21 5.50
C SER A 739 10.06 2.44 5.65
N LYS A 740 9.29 2.79 4.60
CA LYS A 740 8.32 3.89 4.65
C LYS A 740 7.20 3.63 5.66
N ILE A 741 6.61 2.42 5.63
CA ILE A 741 5.54 2.02 6.55
C ILE A 741 6.02 2.09 8.01
N GLU A 742 7.22 1.57 8.30
CA GLU A 742 7.77 1.63 9.65
C GLU A 742 8.00 3.05 10.15
N LEU A 743 8.62 3.86 9.30
CA LEU A 743 8.95 5.21 9.66
C LEU A 743 7.68 6.06 9.80
N TYR A 744 6.63 5.78 9.02
CA TYR A 744 5.36 6.49 9.07
C TYR A 744 4.74 6.38 10.46
N ASP A 745 4.63 5.16 10.99
CA ASP A 745 4.06 4.95 12.33
C ASP A 745 4.88 5.67 13.41
N ALA A 746 6.22 5.62 13.31
CA ALA A 746 7.12 6.24 14.28
C ALA A 746 7.07 7.77 14.25
N VAL A 747 7.00 8.37 13.05
CA VAL A 747 6.90 9.82 12.88
C VAL A 747 5.51 10.31 13.27
N LEU A 748 4.44 9.61 12.86
CA LEU A 748 3.07 9.97 13.18
C LEU A 748 2.80 9.89 14.69
N ALA A 749 3.48 9.02 15.43
CA ALA A 749 3.39 8.94 16.89
C ALA A 749 4.24 9.98 17.64
N SER A 750 5.02 10.81 16.94
CA SER A 750 5.92 11.81 17.53
C SER A 750 5.37 13.25 17.46
N ASP A 751 6.17 14.19 17.94
CA ASP A 751 5.99 15.65 17.84
C ASP A 751 6.55 16.25 16.55
N LEU A 752 7.16 15.43 15.68
CA LEU A 752 7.76 15.88 14.43
C LEU A 752 6.75 16.53 13.46
N PRO A 753 5.49 16.07 13.35
CA PRO A 753 4.47 16.76 12.54
C PRO A 753 4.09 18.16 13.03
N GLU A 754 4.43 18.53 14.28
CA GLU A 754 4.20 19.86 14.85
C GLU A 754 5.39 20.81 14.69
N ASP A 755 6.54 20.31 14.24
CA ASP A 755 7.73 21.16 14.05
C ASP A 755 7.43 22.25 13.01
N PRO A 756 7.69 23.54 13.32
CA PRO A 756 7.33 24.66 12.45
C PRO A 756 7.92 24.57 11.03
N TYR A 757 9.16 24.07 10.90
CA TYR A 757 9.79 23.93 9.60
C TYR A 757 9.16 22.78 8.81
N LEU A 758 8.92 21.64 9.47
CA LEU A 758 8.27 20.48 8.84
C LEU A 758 6.82 20.76 8.44
N CYS A 759 6.12 21.66 9.13
CA CYS A 759 4.79 22.12 8.71
C CYS A 759 4.81 22.75 7.30
N THR A 760 5.95 23.26 6.81
CA THR A 760 6.06 23.75 5.42
C THR A 760 5.93 22.63 4.38
N ALA A 761 6.17 21.36 4.77
CA ALA A 761 5.93 20.20 3.91
C ALA A 761 4.45 20.03 3.55
N LEU A 762 3.54 20.40 4.46
CA LEU A 762 2.10 20.36 4.21
C LEU A 762 1.71 21.24 3.02
N SER A 763 2.23 22.47 2.98
CA SER A 763 2.00 23.37 1.85
C SER A 763 2.58 22.83 0.55
N ARG A 764 3.78 22.22 0.58
CA ARG A 764 4.45 21.64 -0.60
C ARG A 764 3.72 20.42 -1.18
N TYR A 765 2.86 19.76 -0.40
CA TYR A 765 2.04 18.65 -0.88
C TYR A 765 0.92 19.12 -1.82
N PHE A 766 0.26 20.24 -1.54
CA PHE A 766 -0.85 20.73 -2.37
C PHE A 766 -0.36 21.46 -3.63
N PRO A 767 -1.14 21.55 -4.72
CA PRO A 767 -0.82 22.39 -5.87
C PRO A 767 -0.69 23.89 -5.54
N VAL A 768 0.13 24.63 -6.28
CA VAL A 768 0.40 26.07 -6.11
C VAL A 768 -0.87 26.92 -6.02
N PRO A 769 -1.91 26.73 -6.87
CA PRO A 769 -3.15 27.50 -6.76
C PRO A 769 -3.82 27.40 -5.38
N LEU A 770 -3.70 26.26 -4.69
CA LEU A 770 -4.24 26.10 -3.33
C LEU A 770 -3.32 26.73 -2.28
N ARG A 771 -2.00 26.63 -2.47
CA ARG A 771 -1.02 27.26 -1.57
C ARG A 771 -1.20 28.77 -1.50
N GLU A 772 -1.46 29.39 -2.63
CA GLU A 772 -1.58 30.85 -2.73
C GLU A 772 -2.94 31.35 -2.20
N ARG A 773 -4.02 30.58 -2.43
CA ARG A 773 -5.40 31.02 -2.12
C ARG A 773 -5.94 30.54 -0.78
N PHE A 774 -5.51 29.38 -0.30
CA PHE A 774 -6.11 28.66 0.83
C PHE A 774 -5.06 28.17 1.84
N SER A 775 -3.98 28.92 2.03
CA SER A 775 -2.88 28.56 2.96
C SER A 775 -3.37 28.34 4.39
N THR A 776 -4.32 29.14 4.87
CA THR A 776 -4.92 28.99 6.20
C THR A 776 -5.68 27.68 6.34
N GLN A 777 -6.53 27.34 5.36
CA GLN A 777 -7.30 26.09 5.38
C GLN A 777 -6.40 24.86 5.23
N ILE A 778 -5.30 24.97 4.48
CA ILE A 778 -4.28 23.90 4.40
C ILE A 778 -3.73 23.55 5.79
N LEU A 779 -3.42 24.55 6.63
CA LEU A 779 -2.92 24.33 8.00
C LEU A 779 -3.97 23.67 8.92
N GLN A 780 -5.25 23.81 8.60
CA GLN A 780 -6.38 23.25 9.34
C GLN A 780 -6.84 21.89 8.79
N HIS A 781 -6.17 21.36 7.76
CA HIS A 781 -6.55 20.10 7.14
C HIS A 781 -6.67 18.96 8.17
N PRO A 782 -7.78 18.19 8.20
CA PRO A 782 -7.99 17.14 9.21
C PRO A 782 -6.89 16.07 9.25
N LEU A 783 -6.26 15.79 8.10
CA LEU A 783 -5.15 14.84 7.96
C LEU A 783 -3.77 15.50 7.93
N ARG A 784 -3.60 16.69 8.53
CA ARG A 784 -2.32 17.42 8.43
C ARG A 784 -1.12 16.58 8.90
N ARG A 785 -1.30 15.80 9.98
CA ARG A 785 -0.22 15.00 10.58
C ARG A 785 0.20 13.87 9.65
N GLU A 786 -0.79 13.20 9.06
CA GLU A 786 -0.63 12.09 8.14
C GLU A 786 0.00 12.55 6.82
N ILE A 787 -0.42 13.70 6.28
CA ILE A 787 0.16 14.30 5.06
C ILE A 787 1.63 14.69 5.29
N ILE A 788 1.94 15.41 6.37
CA ILE A 788 3.31 15.82 6.70
C ILE A 788 4.22 14.59 6.83
N SER A 789 3.79 13.60 7.62
CA SER A 789 4.55 12.37 7.86
C SER A 789 4.86 11.66 6.56
N THR A 790 3.84 11.41 5.74
CA THR A 790 3.99 10.72 4.44
C THR A 790 4.92 11.48 3.50
N HIS A 791 4.70 12.78 3.32
CA HIS A 791 5.47 13.58 2.36
C HIS A 791 6.95 13.67 2.75
N VAL A 792 7.24 13.88 4.03
CA VAL A 792 8.62 13.96 4.56
C VAL A 792 9.34 12.62 4.41
N ILE A 793 8.66 11.52 4.75
CA ILE A 793 9.21 10.17 4.68
C ILE A 793 9.49 9.77 3.24
N ASN A 794 8.55 9.98 2.32
CA ASN A 794 8.78 9.74 0.90
C ASN A 794 9.96 10.55 0.39
N SER A 795 9.99 11.85 0.69
CA SER A 795 11.09 12.74 0.29
C SER A 795 12.46 12.29 0.80
N MET A 796 12.54 11.76 2.02
CA MET A 796 13.77 11.23 2.60
C MET A 796 14.14 9.87 2.03
N ILE A 797 13.26 8.88 2.16
CA ILE A 797 13.54 7.49 1.80
C ILE A 797 13.80 7.33 0.30
N ASN A 798 13.16 8.14 -0.56
CA ASN A 798 13.46 8.19 -1.99
C ASN A 798 14.83 8.82 -2.31
N ARG A 799 15.61 9.24 -1.32
CA ARG A 799 17.00 9.69 -1.47
C ARG A 799 17.99 8.73 -0.82
N VAL A 800 17.77 8.41 0.45
CA VAL A 800 18.75 7.71 1.27
C VAL A 800 18.59 6.18 1.27
N GLY A 801 17.46 5.68 0.76
CA GLY A 801 17.17 4.25 0.68
C GLY A 801 16.63 3.63 1.98
N PRO A 802 16.25 2.33 1.93
CA PRO A 802 15.45 1.69 2.97
C PRO A 802 16.17 1.47 4.30
N THR A 803 17.49 1.28 4.30
CA THR A 803 18.25 0.90 5.51
C THR A 803 18.80 2.08 6.30
N PHE A 804 18.74 3.30 5.76
CA PHE A 804 19.40 4.48 6.32
C PHE A 804 19.04 4.75 7.78
N VAL A 805 17.74 4.78 8.10
CA VAL A 805 17.28 5.08 9.47
C VAL A 805 17.72 4.00 10.44
N GLY A 806 17.42 2.73 10.13
CA GLY A 806 17.78 1.60 10.99
C GLY A 806 19.28 1.50 11.27
N ARG A 807 20.10 1.82 10.26
CA ARG A 807 21.55 1.90 10.41
C ARG A 807 21.95 2.97 11.44
N LEU A 808 21.49 4.21 11.27
CA LEU A 808 21.85 5.31 12.18
C LEU A 808 21.34 5.07 13.61
N GLN A 809 20.15 4.48 13.77
CA GLN A 809 19.66 4.06 15.07
C GLN A 809 20.59 3.04 15.72
N GLY A 810 21.10 2.06 14.96
CA GLY A 810 22.07 1.08 15.43
C GLY A 810 23.46 1.64 15.76
N GLU A 811 23.86 2.75 15.11
CA GLU A 811 25.17 3.39 15.33
C GLU A 811 25.20 4.32 16.56
N VAL A 812 24.13 5.10 16.81
CA VAL A 812 24.12 6.14 17.87
C VAL A 812 22.96 6.05 18.86
N GLY A 813 22.10 5.04 18.74
CA GLY A 813 20.92 4.89 19.63
C GLY A 813 19.94 6.06 19.52
N ALA A 814 19.81 6.67 18.34
CA ALA A 814 18.85 7.74 18.08
C ALA A 814 17.43 7.19 17.87
N THR A 815 16.41 8.01 18.10
CA THR A 815 15.04 7.67 17.72
C THR A 815 14.84 7.91 16.22
N ALA A 816 13.87 7.23 15.59
CA ALA A 816 13.59 7.44 14.18
C ALA A 816 13.19 8.91 13.85
N PRO A 817 12.36 9.60 14.67
CA PRO A 817 12.12 11.04 14.51
C PRO A 817 13.39 11.90 14.56
N ASP A 818 14.34 11.61 15.45
CA ASP A 818 15.61 12.37 15.52
C ASP A 818 16.45 12.20 14.24
N VAL A 819 16.45 10.99 13.66
CA VAL A 819 17.13 10.75 12.38
C VAL A 819 16.48 11.56 11.27
N VAL A 820 15.15 11.64 11.24
CA VAL A 820 14.43 12.46 10.26
C VAL A 820 14.77 13.95 10.43
N ARG A 821 14.78 14.48 11.66
CA ARG A 821 15.18 15.87 11.93
C ARG A 821 16.62 16.16 11.49
N ALA A 822 17.55 15.28 11.85
CA ALA A 822 18.96 15.41 11.48
C ALA A 822 19.17 15.36 9.97
N TYR A 823 18.43 14.49 9.26
CA TYR A 823 18.45 14.44 7.81
C TYR A 823 17.88 15.73 7.18
N MET A 824 16.75 16.24 7.70
CA MET A 824 16.17 17.51 7.24
C MET A 824 17.16 18.66 7.43
N ALA A 825 17.77 18.80 8.61
CA ALA A 825 18.79 19.81 8.89
C ALA A 825 19.93 19.72 7.88
N THR A 826 20.47 18.51 7.68
CA THR A 826 21.55 18.25 6.72
C THR A 826 21.17 18.64 5.29
N ARG A 827 19.97 18.24 4.83
CA ARG A 827 19.50 18.54 3.47
C ARG A 827 19.46 20.04 3.18
N GLU A 828 18.94 20.80 4.13
CA GLU A 828 18.74 22.25 3.98
C GLU A 828 20.03 23.03 4.18
N VAL A 829 20.79 22.75 5.24
CA VAL A 829 22.05 23.44 5.56
C VAL A 829 23.07 23.33 4.42
N PHE A 830 23.15 22.17 3.77
CA PHE A 830 24.05 21.96 2.63
C PHE A 830 23.43 22.29 1.27
N GLY A 831 22.17 22.73 1.21
CA GLY A 831 21.51 23.09 -0.05
C GLY A 831 21.48 21.94 -1.06
N LEU A 832 21.15 20.72 -0.62
CA LEU A 832 21.27 19.51 -1.44
C LEU A 832 20.18 19.40 -2.52
N VAL A 833 19.00 20.00 -2.31
CA VAL A 833 17.89 19.91 -3.27
C VAL A 833 18.25 20.50 -4.64
N PRO A 834 18.86 21.70 -4.76
CA PRO A 834 19.41 22.20 -6.02
C PRO A 834 20.41 21.24 -6.68
N ILE A 835 21.34 20.66 -5.91
CA ILE A 835 22.36 19.73 -6.44
C ILE A 835 21.69 18.51 -7.07
N TRP A 836 20.72 17.92 -6.37
CA TRP A 836 19.99 16.76 -6.90
C TRP A 836 19.22 17.09 -8.17
N ARG A 837 18.60 18.28 -8.25
CA ARG A 837 17.91 18.71 -9.49
C ARG A 837 18.88 18.90 -10.66
N GLU A 838 20.08 19.43 -10.41
CA GLU A 838 21.13 19.55 -11.43
C GLU A 838 21.62 18.18 -11.90
N ILE A 839 21.81 17.22 -10.99
CA ILE A 839 22.17 15.84 -11.33
C ILE A 839 21.07 15.17 -12.18
N GLU A 840 19.80 15.35 -11.79
CA GLU A 840 18.64 14.81 -12.52
C GLU A 840 18.47 15.45 -13.90
N ALA A 841 18.89 16.71 -14.08
CA ALA A 841 18.90 17.36 -15.39
C ALA A 841 19.93 16.74 -16.37
N LEU A 842 20.81 15.84 -15.90
CA LEU A 842 21.74 15.07 -16.73
C LEU A 842 21.14 13.77 -17.29
N ASP A 843 19.85 13.52 -17.06
CA ASP A 843 19.14 12.38 -17.64
C ASP A 843 19.37 12.27 -19.16
N ASN A 844 19.86 11.10 -19.60
CA ASN A 844 20.24 10.80 -20.99
C ASN A 844 21.33 11.72 -21.59
N ARG A 845 21.97 12.57 -20.79
CA ARG A 845 23.11 13.43 -21.22
C ARG A 845 24.46 12.87 -20.84
N VAL A 846 24.52 12.12 -19.74
CA VAL A 846 25.71 11.41 -19.27
C VAL A 846 25.37 9.94 -19.05
N ASP A 847 26.41 9.09 -19.01
CA ASP A 847 26.25 7.67 -18.68
C ASP A 847 25.61 7.50 -17.29
N HIS A 848 24.73 6.51 -17.16
CA HIS A 848 24.05 6.19 -15.91
C HIS A 848 25.02 6.03 -14.72
N ALA A 849 26.17 5.38 -14.93
CA ALA A 849 27.18 5.18 -13.89
C ALA A 849 27.80 6.50 -13.41
N VAL A 850 27.91 7.52 -14.28
CA VAL A 850 28.32 8.88 -13.87
C VAL A 850 27.29 9.45 -12.92
N GLN A 851 26.03 9.47 -13.34
CA GLN A 851 24.93 10.08 -12.60
C GLN A 851 24.76 9.40 -11.22
N THR A 852 24.81 8.07 -11.18
CA THR A 852 24.75 7.30 -9.93
C THR A 852 25.94 7.62 -9.01
N GLY A 853 27.15 7.80 -9.56
CA GLY A 853 28.32 8.24 -8.81
C GLY A 853 28.11 9.60 -8.11
N LEU A 854 27.58 10.59 -8.85
CA LEU A 854 27.26 11.91 -8.28
C LEU A 854 26.26 11.80 -7.12
N ILE A 855 25.22 10.97 -7.25
CA ILE A 855 24.25 10.75 -6.18
C ILE A 855 24.92 10.11 -4.96
N MET A 856 25.76 9.08 -5.17
CA MET A 856 26.49 8.41 -4.10
C MET A 856 27.46 9.35 -3.37
N ASP A 857 28.04 10.33 -4.05
CA ASP A 857 28.85 11.38 -3.42
C ASP A 857 27.99 12.29 -2.53
N THR A 858 26.78 12.67 -2.97
CA THR A 858 25.85 13.41 -2.10
C THR A 858 25.41 12.59 -0.88
N ASP A 859 25.18 11.29 -1.03
CA ASP A 859 24.75 10.40 0.06
C ASP A 859 25.80 10.27 1.16
N ARG A 860 27.10 10.35 0.82
CA ARG A 860 28.18 10.37 1.81
C ARG A 860 28.08 11.61 2.70
N LEU A 861 27.87 12.78 2.10
CA LEU A 861 27.66 14.02 2.86
C LEU A 861 26.38 13.94 3.70
N VAL A 862 25.28 13.44 3.13
CA VAL A 862 24.01 13.25 3.84
C VAL A 862 24.23 12.39 5.10
N HIS A 863 24.89 11.24 4.96
CA HIS A 863 25.17 10.36 6.10
C HIS A 863 26.03 11.07 7.17
N ARG A 864 27.11 11.75 6.75
CA ARG A 864 28.02 12.43 7.69
C ARG A 864 27.35 13.59 8.41
N GLY A 865 26.64 14.46 7.68
CA GLY A 865 25.90 15.58 8.26
C GLY A 865 24.80 15.12 9.21
N THR A 866 24.05 14.09 8.83
CA THR A 866 22.99 13.52 9.69
C THR A 866 23.60 12.98 10.98
N MET A 867 24.71 12.24 10.89
CA MET A 867 25.45 11.77 12.07
C MET A 867 26.01 12.90 12.94
N TRP A 868 26.44 14.01 12.35
CA TRP A 868 26.92 15.17 13.09
C TRP A 868 25.80 15.77 13.94
N PHE A 869 24.62 16.03 13.35
CA PHE A 869 23.47 16.54 14.09
C PHE A 869 22.94 15.57 15.16
N LEU A 870 22.97 14.26 14.88
CA LEU A 870 22.57 13.23 15.85
C LEU A 870 23.49 13.16 17.08
N ARG A 871 24.74 13.63 16.97
CA ARG A 871 25.68 13.74 18.09
C ARG A 871 25.57 15.08 18.81
N HIS A 872 25.18 16.13 18.10
CA HIS A 872 24.91 17.46 18.65
C HIS A 872 23.40 17.68 18.83
N ARG A 873 22.75 16.78 19.59
CA ARG A 873 21.28 16.69 19.70
C ARG A 873 20.60 17.96 20.18
N THR A 874 21.33 18.88 20.82
CA THR A 874 20.82 20.20 21.21
C THR A 874 20.27 20.97 20.01
N TRP A 875 20.90 20.84 18.84
CA TRP A 875 20.44 21.46 17.59
C TRP A 875 19.19 20.78 17.00
N LEU A 876 18.82 19.58 17.45
CA LEU A 876 17.63 18.87 16.97
C LEU A 876 16.34 19.27 17.71
N ALA A 877 16.45 20.02 18.81
CA ALA A 877 15.29 20.48 19.57
C ALA A 877 14.48 21.55 18.81
N ASP A 878 15.15 22.36 17.99
CA ASP A 878 14.53 23.38 17.14
C ASP A 878 15.24 23.38 15.78
N LEU A 879 14.59 22.76 14.79
CA LEU A 879 15.13 22.67 13.45
C LEU A 879 15.30 24.06 12.83
N GLN A 880 14.36 24.98 13.03
CA GLN A 880 14.45 26.33 12.46
C GLN A 880 15.62 27.12 13.05
N ALA A 881 15.89 26.97 14.35
CA ALA A 881 17.06 27.57 15.00
C ALA A 881 18.37 26.99 14.42
N ALA A 882 18.45 25.67 14.22
CA ALA A 882 19.60 25.06 13.58
C ALA A 882 19.81 25.58 12.15
N LEU A 883 18.74 25.72 11.36
CA LEU A 883 18.84 26.26 10.00
C LEU A 883 19.33 27.71 10.00
N ASN A 884 18.81 28.56 10.89
CA ASN A 884 19.21 29.96 11.00
C ASN A 884 20.69 30.09 11.41
N HIS A 885 21.18 29.17 12.24
CA HIS A 885 22.55 29.15 12.73
C HIS A 885 23.55 28.65 11.67
N PHE A 886 23.28 27.50 11.03
CA PHE A 886 24.26 26.87 10.14
C PHE A 886 24.17 27.31 8.68
N SER A 887 22.97 27.55 8.14
CA SER A 887 22.80 27.72 6.68
C SER A 887 23.58 28.90 6.10
N PRO A 888 23.61 30.10 6.72
CA PRO A 888 24.36 31.25 6.17
C PRO A 888 25.86 30.99 6.09
N GLY A 889 26.45 30.48 7.18
CA GLY A 889 27.88 30.20 7.26
C GLY A 889 28.31 29.07 6.34
N VAL A 890 27.52 27.99 6.27
CA VAL A 890 27.78 26.89 5.32
C VAL A 890 27.65 27.35 3.87
N ALA A 891 26.67 28.21 3.54
CA ALA A 891 26.53 28.76 2.19
C ALA A 891 27.70 29.67 1.79
N ALA A 892 28.17 30.52 2.72
CA ALA A 892 29.34 31.37 2.49
C ALA A 892 30.61 30.54 2.26
N LEU A 893 30.84 29.52 3.09
CA LEU A 893 31.95 28.59 2.94
C LEU A 893 31.85 27.78 1.65
N ALA A 894 30.67 27.31 1.26
CA ALA A 894 30.46 26.58 0.01
C ALA A 894 30.82 27.42 -1.23
N ALA A 895 30.49 28.72 -1.23
CA ALA A 895 30.75 29.63 -2.35
C ALA A 895 32.25 29.90 -2.55
N SER A 896 33.03 29.91 -1.47
CA SER A 896 34.46 30.24 -1.48
C SER A 896 35.37 29.05 -1.18
N LEU A 897 34.85 27.83 -1.01
CA LEU A 897 35.62 26.65 -0.58
C LEU A 897 36.88 26.42 -1.42
N HIS A 898 36.76 26.55 -2.74
CA HIS A 898 37.88 26.37 -3.67
C HIS A 898 39.00 27.38 -3.42
N GLU A 899 38.66 28.59 -2.97
CA GLU A 899 39.61 29.66 -2.66
C GLU A 899 40.25 29.50 -1.27
N LEU A 900 39.53 28.90 -0.32
CA LEU A 900 39.93 28.77 1.09
C LEU A 900 40.86 27.57 1.35
N VAL A 901 40.85 26.56 0.49
CA VAL A 901 41.74 25.39 0.62
C VAL A 901 43.18 25.69 0.18
N THR A 902 44.13 24.94 0.75
CA THR A 902 45.56 25.07 0.39
C THR A 902 45.80 24.76 -1.11
N PRO A 903 46.84 25.33 -1.74
CA PRO A 903 47.12 25.10 -3.17
C PRO A 903 47.29 23.62 -3.53
N ALA A 904 47.99 22.86 -2.68
CA ALA A 904 48.19 21.42 -2.89
C ALA A 904 46.85 20.67 -2.89
N TYR A 905 45.92 21.09 -2.03
CA TYR A 905 44.62 20.45 -1.95
C TYR A 905 43.65 20.90 -3.03
N ARG A 906 43.70 22.18 -3.43
CA ARG A 906 42.97 22.69 -4.59
C ARG A 906 43.24 21.86 -5.85
N ALA A 907 44.49 21.47 -6.08
CA ALA A 907 44.86 20.59 -7.20
C ALA A 907 44.17 19.22 -7.16
N VAL A 908 43.88 18.67 -5.97
CA VAL A 908 43.13 17.41 -5.82
C VAL A 908 41.66 17.62 -6.19
N LEU A 909 41.05 18.73 -5.79
CA LEU A 909 39.68 19.08 -6.18
C LEU A 909 39.60 19.31 -7.69
N ASP A 910 40.56 20.01 -8.28
CA ASP A 910 40.63 20.29 -9.72
C ASP A 910 40.75 19.00 -10.56
N ASP A 911 41.45 17.98 -10.05
CA ASP A 911 41.50 16.65 -10.68
C ASP A 911 40.13 15.97 -10.69
N VAL A 912 39.40 16.00 -9.56
CA VAL A 912 38.04 15.44 -9.49
C VAL A 912 37.09 16.18 -10.44
N VAL A 913 37.18 17.51 -10.48
CA VAL A 913 36.40 18.35 -11.40
C VAL A 913 36.69 17.97 -12.85
N SER A 914 37.97 17.88 -13.21
CA SER A 914 38.41 17.53 -14.57
C SER A 914 37.87 16.15 -14.99
N ARG A 915 37.96 15.14 -14.12
CA ARG A 915 37.42 13.79 -14.38
C ARG A 915 35.91 13.76 -14.62
N TYR A 916 35.15 14.60 -13.91
CA TYR A 916 33.71 14.69 -14.12
C TYR A 916 33.37 15.48 -15.40
N GLN A 917 34.13 16.53 -15.71
CA GLN A 917 33.97 17.30 -16.95
C GLN A 917 34.26 16.47 -18.20
N GLU A 918 35.30 15.64 -18.17
CA GLU A 918 35.64 14.68 -19.24
C GLU A 918 34.48 13.70 -19.53
N ARG A 919 33.62 13.45 -18.55
CA ARG A 919 32.44 12.58 -18.65
C ARG A 919 31.13 13.36 -18.90
N GLY A 920 31.22 14.64 -19.26
CA GLY A 920 30.10 15.49 -19.67
C GLY A 920 29.34 16.19 -18.54
N VAL A 921 29.86 16.18 -17.30
CA VAL A 921 29.25 16.91 -16.18
C VAL A 921 29.58 18.40 -16.28
N PRO A 922 28.59 19.31 -16.15
CA PRO A 922 28.85 20.76 -16.14
C PRO A 922 29.84 21.16 -15.03
N GLN A 923 30.74 22.10 -15.35
CA GLN A 923 31.81 22.54 -14.45
C GLN A 923 31.31 22.94 -13.05
N ALA A 924 30.25 23.76 -12.98
CA ALA A 924 29.71 24.24 -11.72
C ALA A 924 29.22 23.09 -10.82
N LEU A 925 28.56 22.08 -11.41
CA LEU A 925 28.12 20.91 -10.67
C LEU A 925 29.32 20.06 -10.24
N ALA A 926 30.27 19.83 -11.14
CA ALA A 926 31.48 19.07 -10.83
C ALA A 926 32.28 19.69 -9.67
N GLN A 927 32.41 21.03 -9.63
CA GLN A 927 33.05 21.77 -8.54
C GLN A 927 32.32 21.58 -7.21
N ARG A 928 30.98 21.71 -7.21
CA ARG A 928 30.18 21.49 -5.99
C ARG A 928 30.31 20.06 -5.48
N ILE A 929 30.28 19.07 -6.37
CA ILE A 929 30.41 17.65 -6.02
C ILE A 929 31.80 17.35 -5.45
N ALA A 930 32.86 17.87 -6.09
CA ALA A 930 34.24 17.70 -5.60
C ALA A 930 34.42 18.28 -4.19
N GLY A 931 33.74 19.38 -3.86
CA GLY A 931 33.82 20.04 -2.56
C GLY A 931 33.00 19.41 -1.44
N LEU A 932 32.09 18.45 -1.70
CA LEU A 932 31.13 17.97 -0.68
C LEU A 932 31.80 17.34 0.55
N ASP A 933 32.87 16.58 0.34
CA ASP A 933 33.55 15.89 1.45
C ASP A 933 34.17 16.86 2.46
N GLU A 934 34.55 18.05 1.99
CA GLU A 934 35.13 19.13 2.79
C GLU A 934 34.08 20.08 3.32
N LEU A 935 33.01 20.29 2.56
CA LEU A 935 31.90 21.11 3.01
C LEU A 935 31.30 20.56 4.30
N TYR A 936 31.41 19.25 4.57
CA TYR A 936 31.10 18.67 5.88
C TYR A 936 31.75 19.42 7.07
N SER A 937 33.01 19.87 6.93
CA SER A 937 33.73 20.60 7.98
C SER A 937 33.11 21.97 8.28
N ALA A 938 32.28 22.51 7.39
CA ALA A 938 31.61 23.79 7.57
C ALA A 938 30.69 23.81 8.81
N LEU A 939 30.13 22.67 9.22
CA LEU A 939 29.35 22.59 10.48
C LEU A 939 30.23 22.91 11.70
N ASP A 940 31.42 22.31 11.75
CA ASP A 940 32.37 22.54 12.82
C ASP A 940 32.95 23.97 12.75
N LEU A 941 33.21 24.47 11.55
CA LEU A 941 33.75 25.83 11.34
C LEU A 941 32.78 26.92 11.78
N VAL A 942 31.47 26.76 11.53
CA VAL A 942 30.45 27.69 12.02
C VAL A 942 30.47 27.75 13.55
N GLU A 943 30.57 26.60 14.23
CA GLU A 943 30.70 26.59 15.70
C GLU A 943 32.00 27.26 16.16
N VAL A 944 33.13 27.02 15.48
CA VAL A 944 34.41 27.66 15.80
C VAL A 944 34.34 29.18 15.62
N THR A 945 33.68 29.66 14.57
CA THR A 945 33.43 31.09 14.35
C THR A 945 32.64 31.70 15.51
N VAL A 946 31.60 31.02 15.99
CA VAL A 946 30.80 31.48 17.13
C VAL A 946 31.60 31.45 18.44
N GLU A 947 32.39 30.40 18.68
CA GLU A 947 33.22 30.26 19.88
C GLU A 947 34.35 31.30 19.95
N THR A 948 34.91 31.69 18.80
CA THR A 948 36.10 32.55 18.72
C THR A 948 35.76 34.01 18.35
N GLY A 949 34.55 34.27 17.86
CA GLY A 949 34.14 35.58 17.34
C GLY A 949 34.82 35.98 16.02
N ARG A 950 35.45 35.02 15.32
CA ARG A 950 36.22 35.26 14.09
C ARG A 950 35.40 34.98 12.82
N PRO A 951 35.60 35.74 11.72
CA PRO A 951 34.89 35.47 10.46
C PRO A 951 35.09 34.04 9.95
N GLU A 952 34.08 33.49 9.28
CA GLU A 952 34.07 32.11 8.75
C GLU A 952 35.25 31.87 7.79
N ALA A 953 35.58 32.86 6.95
CA ALA A 953 36.71 32.78 6.03
C ALA A 953 38.05 32.61 6.77
N THR A 954 38.28 33.38 7.84
CA THR A 954 39.50 33.29 8.65
C THR A 954 39.59 31.93 9.34
N ALA A 955 38.48 31.46 9.94
CA ALA A 955 38.44 30.15 10.59
C ALA A 955 38.71 29.01 9.60
N ALA A 956 38.13 29.07 8.40
CA ALA A 956 38.36 28.10 7.33
C ALA A 956 39.80 28.13 6.81
N MET A 957 40.38 29.31 6.57
CA MET A 957 41.78 29.42 6.12
C MET A 957 42.75 28.83 7.15
N VAL A 958 42.55 29.09 8.44
CA VAL A 958 43.36 28.48 9.52
C VAL A 958 43.16 26.96 9.55
N TYR A 959 41.90 26.49 9.47
CA TYR A 959 41.59 25.06 9.47
C TYR A 959 42.26 24.32 8.31
N PHE A 960 42.15 24.83 7.08
CA PHE A 960 42.76 24.19 5.91
C PHE A 960 44.29 24.34 5.88
N ALA A 961 44.84 25.45 6.37
CA ALA A 961 46.29 25.62 6.50
C ALA A 961 46.89 24.61 7.48
N LEU A 962 46.33 24.51 8.70
CA LEU A 962 46.74 23.49 9.68
C LEU A 962 46.53 22.07 9.15
N GLY A 963 45.42 21.83 8.45
CA GLY A 963 45.13 20.57 7.79
C GLY A 963 46.16 20.17 6.73
N GLY A 964 46.71 21.15 6.00
CA GLY A 964 47.81 20.96 5.06
C GLY A 964 49.15 20.72 5.76
N ASP A 965 49.50 21.56 6.73
CA ASP A 965 50.78 21.49 7.46
C ASP A 965 50.97 20.20 8.28
N LEU A 966 49.85 19.56 8.65
CA LEU A 966 49.78 18.30 9.37
C LEU A 966 49.32 17.11 8.49
N ASP A 967 49.15 17.30 7.17
CA ASP A 967 48.70 16.27 6.22
C ASP A 967 47.38 15.56 6.63
N LEU A 968 46.47 16.26 7.31
CA LEU A 968 45.22 15.69 7.81
C LEU A 968 44.33 15.17 6.68
N HIS A 969 44.39 15.79 5.51
CA HIS A 969 43.68 15.30 4.33
C HIS A 969 44.19 13.91 3.90
N TRP A 970 45.52 13.70 3.88
CA TRP A 970 46.10 12.39 3.59
C TRP A 970 45.65 11.35 4.61
N VAL A 971 45.67 11.67 5.90
CA VAL A 971 45.19 10.80 6.99
C VAL A 971 43.72 10.44 6.76
N GLY A 972 42.88 11.42 6.44
CA GLY A 972 41.46 11.22 6.13
C GLY A 972 41.23 10.26 4.96
N ARG A 973 42.02 10.36 3.89
CA ARG A 973 41.99 9.41 2.77
C ARG A 973 42.38 7.99 3.21
N GLN A 974 43.44 7.84 4.02
CA GLN A 974 43.85 6.51 4.49
C GLN A 974 42.79 5.88 5.40
N ILE A 975 42.15 6.66 6.28
CA ILE A 975 40.99 6.18 7.05
C ILE A 975 39.88 5.74 6.09
N GLY A 976 39.63 6.48 5.00
CA GLY A 976 38.68 6.09 3.96
C GLY A 976 39.00 4.76 3.27
N ASN A 977 40.29 4.51 3.02
CA ASN A 977 40.81 3.31 2.36
C ASN A 977 40.84 2.07 3.27
N LEU A 978 40.62 2.22 4.58
CA LEU A 978 40.57 1.08 5.49
C LEU A 978 39.50 0.06 5.05
N PRO A 979 39.78 -1.25 5.19
CA PRO A 979 38.81 -2.31 4.92
C PRO A 979 37.53 -2.09 5.74
N ALA A 980 36.39 -2.38 5.12
CA ALA A 980 35.07 -2.26 5.74
C ALA A 980 34.20 -3.48 5.38
N GLU A 981 34.78 -4.68 5.52
CA GLU A 981 34.13 -5.95 5.15
C GLU A 981 33.20 -6.47 6.24
N THR A 982 33.39 -5.99 7.47
CA THR A 982 32.56 -6.32 8.63
C THR A 982 31.94 -5.07 9.23
N ARG A 983 30.80 -5.24 9.92
CA ARG A 983 30.14 -4.16 10.67
C ARG A 983 31.09 -3.44 11.62
N TRP A 984 31.93 -4.17 12.35
CA TRP A 984 32.87 -3.58 13.32
C TRP A 984 33.95 -2.73 12.65
N GLN A 985 34.47 -3.18 11.51
CA GLN A 985 35.40 -2.38 10.72
C GLN A 985 34.75 -1.10 10.18
N THR A 986 33.50 -1.17 9.71
CA THR A 986 32.74 0.01 9.28
C THR A 986 32.56 1.01 10.42
N LEU A 987 32.13 0.54 11.60
CA LEU A 987 31.97 1.39 12.80
C LEU A 987 33.28 2.04 13.23
N ALA A 988 34.37 1.27 13.27
CA ALA A 988 35.66 1.78 13.70
C ALA A 988 36.26 2.76 12.67
N ARG A 989 36.07 2.53 11.36
CA ARG A 989 36.41 3.50 10.32
C ARG A 989 35.62 4.81 10.50
N SER A 990 34.32 4.72 10.76
CA SER A 990 33.49 5.89 11.06
C SER A 990 33.97 6.63 12.31
N ALA A 991 34.37 5.91 13.37
CA ALA A 991 34.91 6.50 14.58
C ALA A 991 36.23 7.25 14.33
N LEU A 992 37.17 6.67 13.58
CA LEU A 992 38.43 7.34 13.23
C LEU A 992 38.21 8.62 12.40
N ARG A 993 37.28 8.61 11.44
CA ARG A 993 36.96 9.81 10.66
C ARG A 993 36.46 10.95 11.54
N VAL A 994 35.66 10.59 12.54
CA VAL A 994 35.06 11.54 13.47
C VAL A 994 36.13 12.10 14.39
N ASP A 995 36.97 11.23 14.95
CA ASP A 995 38.09 11.64 15.78
C ASP A 995 39.00 12.63 15.02
N LEU A 996 39.29 12.36 13.74
CA LEU A 996 40.04 13.28 12.88
C LEU A 996 39.34 14.64 12.74
N SER A 997 38.04 14.68 12.42
CA SER A 997 37.29 15.93 12.30
C SER A 997 37.24 16.71 13.62
N THR A 998 37.02 16.02 14.74
CA THR A 998 37.04 16.62 16.08
C THR A 998 38.43 17.19 16.42
N GLN A 999 39.51 16.49 16.10
CA GLN A 999 40.87 17.03 16.31
C GLN A 999 41.12 18.25 15.42
N ALA A 1000 40.81 18.17 14.13
CA ALA A 1000 40.99 19.29 13.21
C ALA A 1000 40.23 20.56 13.67
N ARG A 1001 38.99 20.39 14.13
CA ARG A 1001 38.19 21.47 14.74
C ARG A 1001 38.88 22.05 15.98
N ALA A 1002 39.35 21.20 16.90
CA ALA A 1002 39.99 21.63 18.14
C ALA A 1002 41.27 22.43 17.87
N LEU A 1003 42.11 21.97 16.93
CA LEU A 1003 43.35 22.65 16.55
C LEU A 1003 43.08 24.03 15.95
N ALA A 1004 42.08 24.14 15.06
CA ALA A 1004 41.68 25.43 14.48
C ALA A 1004 41.16 26.40 15.55
N ALA A 1005 40.30 25.93 16.45
CA ALA A 1005 39.79 26.74 17.56
C ALA A 1005 40.90 27.18 18.52
N ASP A 1006 41.86 26.30 18.83
CA ASP A 1006 43.00 26.62 19.69
C ASP A 1006 43.92 27.67 19.04
N ALA A 1007 44.25 27.52 17.76
CA ALA A 1007 45.04 28.50 17.01
C ALA A 1007 44.39 29.90 17.01
N LEU A 1008 43.07 29.96 16.80
CA LEU A 1008 42.32 31.23 16.81
C LEU A 1008 42.24 31.86 18.22
N ARG A 1009 42.10 31.06 19.27
CA ARG A 1009 42.06 31.54 20.67
C ARG A 1009 43.40 32.02 21.18
N LEU A 1010 44.49 31.38 20.75
CA LEU A 1010 45.85 31.71 21.19
C LEU A 1010 46.26 33.14 20.82
N SER A 1011 45.72 33.68 19.74
CA SER A 1011 46.12 34.97 19.18
C SER A 1011 44.89 35.80 18.77
N PRO A 1012 44.14 36.33 19.75
CA PRO A 1012 42.88 37.03 19.49
C PRO A 1012 43.04 38.38 18.79
N GLU A 1013 44.25 38.94 18.70
CA GLU A 1013 44.52 40.23 18.05
C GLU A 1013 45.17 40.10 16.66
N ILE A 1014 45.50 38.88 16.20
CA ILE A 1014 46.12 38.64 14.89
C ILE A 1014 45.02 38.28 13.88
N ASP A 1015 44.96 38.96 12.74
CA ASP A 1015 43.96 38.70 11.69
C ASP A 1015 44.52 37.90 10.51
N ASP A 1016 45.83 37.87 10.32
CA ASP A 1016 46.47 37.11 9.23
C ASP A 1016 46.50 35.59 9.53
N PRO A 1017 45.85 34.74 8.72
CA PRO A 1017 45.81 33.29 8.93
C PRO A 1017 47.19 32.63 8.94
N ALA A 1018 48.15 33.13 8.15
CA ALA A 1018 49.49 32.56 8.11
C ALA A 1018 50.25 32.85 9.41
N GLU A 1019 50.16 34.07 9.93
CA GLU A 1019 50.72 34.44 11.23
C GLU A 1019 50.06 33.67 12.39
N LEU A 1020 48.73 33.50 12.37
CA LEU A 1020 47.99 32.68 13.34
C LEU A 1020 48.52 31.23 13.41
N CYS A 1021 48.70 30.60 12.24
CA CYS A 1021 49.24 29.24 12.16
C CYS A 1021 50.69 29.17 12.64
N ALA A 1022 51.52 30.18 12.32
CA ALA A 1022 52.92 30.23 12.72
C ALA A 1022 53.08 30.37 14.25
N VAL A 1023 52.29 31.24 14.89
CA VAL A 1023 52.31 31.42 16.35
C VAL A 1023 51.85 30.14 17.05
N TRP A 1024 50.78 29.50 16.54
CA TRP A 1024 50.32 28.23 17.07
C TRP A 1024 51.36 27.11 16.91
N ALA A 1025 51.99 27.00 15.74
CA ALA A 1025 53.02 26.01 15.48
C ALA A 1025 54.25 26.19 16.39
N ALA A 1026 54.68 27.43 16.61
CA ALA A 1026 55.81 27.73 17.50
C ALA A 1026 55.54 27.30 18.95
N ARG A 1027 54.31 27.45 19.44
CA ARG A 1027 53.90 26.98 20.78
C ARG A 1027 53.85 25.45 20.89
N ASN A 1028 53.49 24.76 19.81
CA ASN A 1028 53.25 23.33 19.78
C ASN A 1028 54.37 22.51 19.11
N GLN A 1029 55.53 23.12 18.85
CA GLN A 1029 56.62 22.54 18.06
C GLN A 1029 57.02 21.12 18.49
N PHE A 1030 57.17 20.88 19.80
CA PHE A 1030 57.53 19.56 20.34
C PHE A 1030 56.53 18.46 19.93
N HIS A 1031 55.22 18.76 19.99
CA HIS A 1031 54.20 17.78 19.62
C HIS A 1031 54.12 17.61 18.10
N ILE A 1032 54.27 18.70 17.34
CA ILE A 1032 54.31 18.67 15.87
C ILE A 1032 55.46 17.78 15.37
N ASP A 1033 56.65 17.90 15.95
CA ASP A 1033 57.82 17.09 15.57
C ASP A 1033 57.58 15.59 15.84
N ARG A 1034 56.99 15.26 17.00
CA ARG A 1034 56.61 13.88 17.34
C ARG A 1034 55.59 13.30 16.35
N TYR A 1035 54.56 14.08 16.02
CA TYR A 1035 53.53 13.66 15.07
C TYR A 1035 54.10 13.47 13.66
N ARG A 1036 54.94 14.40 13.19
CA ARG A 1036 55.58 14.28 11.86
C ARG A 1036 56.46 13.04 11.76
N HIS A 1037 57.17 12.70 12.83
CA HIS A 1037 57.95 11.47 12.89
C HIS A 1037 57.04 10.23 12.73
N LEU A 1038 55.97 10.15 13.52
CA LEU A 1038 55.01 9.05 13.43
C LEU A 1038 54.28 9.01 12.08
N LEU A 1039 53.91 10.17 11.53
CA LEU A 1039 53.30 10.27 10.21
C LEU A 1039 54.23 9.73 9.12
N THR A 1040 55.53 10.05 9.18
CA THR A 1040 56.53 9.53 8.26
C THR A 1040 56.66 8.01 8.38
N ASP A 1041 56.64 7.47 9.60
CA ASP A 1041 56.65 6.02 9.84
C ASP A 1041 55.41 5.33 9.25
N VAL A 1042 54.22 5.92 9.43
CA VAL A 1042 52.97 5.40 8.85
C VAL A 1042 52.99 5.49 7.32
N GLN A 1043 53.47 6.60 6.75
CA GLN A 1043 53.60 6.80 5.30
C GLN A 1043 54.61 5.84 4.66
N GLY A 1044 55.68 5.48 5.38
CA GLY A 1044 56.69 4.52 4.94
C GLY A 1044 56.29 3.06 5.08
N SER A 1045 55.16 2.76 5.74
CA SER A 1045 54.68 1.39 5.93
C SER A 1045 54.13 0.78 4.64
N PRO A 1046 54.45 -0.50 4.33
CA PRO A 1046 53.90 -1.19 3.16
C PRO A 1046 52.39 -1.44 3.25
N SER A 1047 51.81 -1.43 4.45
CA SER A 1047 50.38 -1.54 4.69
C SER A 1047 49.97 -0.66 5.86
N ILE A 1048 48.91 0.12 5.69
CA ILE A 1048 48.35 0.98 6.73
C ILE A 1048 47.13 0.27 7.32
N ASP A 1049 47.14 0.07 8.64
CA ASP A 1049 46.03 -0.54 9.36
C ASP A 1049 45.35 0.44 10.34
N MET A 1050 44.28 -0.03 10.95
CA MET A 1050 43.44 0.76 11.85
C MET A 1050 44.16 1.16 13.16
N PRO A 1051 44.92 0.28 13.83
CA PRO A 1051 45.77 0.66 14.96
C PRO A 1051 46.76 1.79 14.65
N MET A 1052 47.45 1.73 13.51
CA MET A 1052 48.42 2.77 13.12
C MET A 1052 47.77 4.15 13.04
N LEU A 1053 46.61 4.25 12.37
CA LEU A 1053 45.87 5.50 12.25
C LEU A 1053 45.30 5.96 13.60
N SER A 1054 44.87 5.04 14.47
CA SER A 1054 44.39 5.38 15.81
C SER A 1054 45.48 6.00 16.69
N VAL A 1055 46.72 5.47 16.63
CA VAL A 1055 47.88 6.06 17.34
C VAL A 1055 48.18 7.46 16.82
N LEU A 1056 48.14 7.65 15.51
CA LEU A 1056 48.38 8.94 14.88
C LEU A 1056 47.34 10.00 15.31
N LEU A 1057 46.05 9.63 15.34
CA LEU A 1057 44.99 10.51 15.84
C LEU A 1057 45.11 10.82 17.35
N ARG A 1058 45.64 9.89 18.14
CA ARG A 1058 45.89 10.12 19.57
C ARG A 1058 47.00 11.15 19.80
N GLU A 1059 48.04 11.17 18.98
CA GLU A 1059 49.10 12.18 19.10
C GLU A 1059 48.62 13.55 18.63
N LEU A 1060 47.76 13.63 17.60
CA LEU A 1060 47.05 14.88 17.25
C LEU A 1060 46.24 15.44 18.42
N ARG A 1061 45.56 14.56 19.18
CA ARG A 1061 44.81 14.96 20.38
C ARG A 1061 45.69 15.57 21.48
N SER A 1062 46.98 15.27 21.49
CA SER A 1062 47.91 15.87 22.48
C SER A 1062 48.32 17.31 22.16
N MET A 1063 47.95 17.83 20.98
CA MET A 1063 48.29 19.18 20.50
C MET A 1063 47.20 20.24 20.72
N GLY A 1064 45.97 19.81 20.96
CA GLY A 1064 44.79 20.69 21.04
C GLY A 1064 44.31 20.99 22.45
#